data_AF-A0AAI9XPJ1-F1
#
_entry.id   AF-A0AAI9XPJ1-F1
#
_cell.length_a   1.000
_cell.length_b   1.000
_cell.length_c   1.000
_cell.angle_alpha   90.00
_cell.angle_beta   90.00
_cell.angle_gamma   90.00
#
_symmetry.space_group_name_H-M   'P 1'
#
loop_
_entity.id
_entity.type
_entity.pdbx_description
1 polymer ?
#
loop_
_entity_poly.entity_id
_entity_poly.type
_entity_poly.pdbx_seq_one_letter_code
_entity_poly.pdbx_strand_id
1 'polypeptide(L)'
;MEPTSKYVALVFGASGISGWAVTNNLFIYPTASTFCRIIGLTNRPMDLSGSQLPKNDPRLEIYSGINLREDIETVKEQMKIKIPNMQDITHVYYCAYSVDVMEIRNINVTMTRNAVKAVDEICSSLKFLSLQTGTNSYGVAVFQHQDKIEINPPLKESQPRIPSPYGDEIFYYGQVDAIEELQKGKSWRWCEVRPDAIVGFVPGTTSIMTFLEPIALFLALWRYVHGPGAEIKFIGTATNYTHTNTDSSQDIIAKSHIYLSTVKPEGLNGEAFNTADNATPVSWVERWPVMVDYFGLQGTPPVEGAQTTFPVEKWWEEHQDDYKRMCAEYGLKHRDIPAASWIFTMGTTAGDSVVTTVQWNSEISSEALGVAEDTLAESGLPGKPLISQLLIFSFRPSSEHVDAQKPSTMSLCQNCRQLDLADLVDEEYEVQDIILHSSIADIERNVSACDLCQLFHTSITEKLRVEGVSVDQEAWYDTDSPVILRGTQYKDEKYESRGLFWVKVRCDRLSPRAYCYFSFYPKDETTRLEDSILGRPIKPPAKQLSLVKDWVRECEDHHQNCHSAPATLPTRVVDVGVEGDSKEDWELESVKMGTIYASSCLTIAASASADSTGGCFLPRSTSNHVQVKCTRKTNDESVSIPVFLRPRPRDFSHLPQSILHSRAWVTQERLLSARMVHYDSDQLLWECRESRLAEDGVQTDAFAVQKLVWDERLHLSSPFAQGRLSTSEFVWDCT
;
A
#
# COMPACT_ATOMS: atom_id res chain seq x y z
N MET A 1 22.76 -15.38 -23.66
CA MET A 1 22.04 -14.45 -24.57
C MET A 1 20.62 -14.95 -24.63
N GLU A 2 19.78 -14.49 -23.71
CA GLU A 2 18.34 -14.75 -23.83
C GLU A 2 17.76 -13.88 -24.96
N PRO A 3 16.80 -14.39 -25.74
CA PRO A 3 16.23 -13.64 -26.84
C PRO A 3 15.43 -12.46 -26.27
N THR A 4 15.71 -11.27 -26.78
CA THR A 4 14.94 -10.04 -26.53
C THR A 4 13.51 -10.18 -27.04
N SER A 5 12.62 -10.85 -26.30
CA SER A 5 11.19 -10.84 -26.59
C SER A 5 10.56 -9.60 -25.96
N LYS A 6 10.48 -8.52 -26.72
CA LYS A 6 9.85 -7.27 -26.30
C LYS A 6 8.41 -7.23 -26.85
N TYR A 7 7.41 -7.39 -25.97
CA TYR A 7 6.01 -7.34 -26.38
C TYR A 7 5.55 -5.89 -26.59
N VAL A 8 4.62 -5.72 -27.54
CA VAL A 8 3.90 -4.47 -27.79
C VAL A 8 2.45 -4.68 -27.40
N ALA A 9 1.96 -3.86 -26.48
CA ALA A 9 0.61 -3.92 -25.93
C ALA A 9 -0.31 -2.85 -26.55
N LEU A 10 -1.55 -3.23 -26.82
CA LEU A 10 -2.64 -2.34 -27.22
C LEU A 10 -3.81 -2.50 -26.24
N VAL A 11 -4.25 -1.42 -25.61
CA VAL A 11 -5.34 -1.42 -24.62
C VAL A 11 -6.53 -0.64 -25.15
N PHE A 12 -7.64 -1.33 -25.45
CA PHE A 12 -8.91 -0.66 -25.74
C PHE A 12 -9.60 -0.27 -24.44
N GLY A 13 -9.99 1.01 -24.32
CA GLY A 13 -10.63 1.53 -23.12
C GLY A 13 -9.65 1.99 -22.04
N ALA A 14 -8.47 2.51 -22.44
CA ALA A 14 -7.40 2.91 -21.52
C ALA A 14 -7.78 4.00 -20.49
N SER A 15 -8.91 4.68 -20.68
CA SER A 15 -9.46 5.65 -19.73
C SER A 15 -10.51 5.06 -18.77
N GLY A 16 -10.89 3.79 -18.93
CA GLY A 16 -11.81 3.08 -18.05
C GLY A 16 -11.10 2.46 -16.85
N ILE A 17 -11.84 1.99 -15.85
CA ILE A 17 -11.28 1.46 -14.60
C ILE A 17 -10.25 0.34 -14.82
N SER A 18 -10.63 -0.70 -15.54
CA SER A 18 -9.71 -1.80 -15.86
C SER A 18 -8.68 -1.42 -16.91
N GLY A 19 -9.06 -0.67 -17.95
CA GLY A 19 -8.13 -0.31 -19.02
C GLY A 19 -7.01 0.63 -18.55
N TRP A 20 -7.32 1.54 -17.62
CA TRP A 20 -6.32 2.36 -16.94
C TRP A 20 -5.38 1.50 -16.10
N ALA A 21 -5.93 0.58 -15.30
CA ALA A 21 -5.15 -0.32 -14.46
C ALA A 21 -4.25 -1.26 -15.29
N VAL A 22 -4.76 -1.83 -16.39
CA VAL A 22 -3.97 -2.60 -17.36
C VAL A 22 -2.84 -1.73 -17.90
N THR A 23 -3.15 -0.53 -18.40
CA THR A 23 -2.13 0.40 -18.93
C THR A 23 -1.05 0.70 -17.89
N ASN A 24 -1.43 0.94 -16.64
CA ASN A 24 -0.50 1.22 -15.54
C ASN A 24 0.37 0.01 -15.15
N ASN A 25 -0.22 -1.19 -15.11
CA ASN A 25 0.50 -2.40 -14.72
C ASN A 25 1.45 -2.90 -15.82
N LEU A 26 1.20 -2.61 -17.09
CA LEU A 26 2.10 -2.98 -18.21
C LEU A 26 3.52 -2.39 -18.09
N PHE A 27 3.71 -1.35 -17.28
CA PHE A 27 5.04 -0.74 -17.05
C PHE A 27 5.93 -1.56 -16.10
N ILE A 28 5.30 -2.39 -15.25
CA ILE A 28 5.96 -3.04 -14.11
C ILE A 28 5.77 -4.56 -14.08
N TYR A 29 4.70 -5.07 -14.71
CA TYR A 29 4.28 -6.47 -14.59
C TYR A 29 4.20 -7.17 -15.97
N PRO A 30 4.65 -8.43 -16.10
CA PRO A 30 5.35 -9.24 -15.09
C PRO A 30 6.76 -8.75 -14.81
N THR A 31 7.41 -8.11 -15.79
CA THR A 31 8.64 -7.35 -15.57
C THR A 31 8.57 -5.97 -16.20
N ALA A 32 9.40 -5.04 -15.70
CA ALA A 32 9.55 -3.72 -16.30
C ALA A 32 10.06 -3.77 -17.76
N SER A 33 10.63 -4.90 -18.20
CA SER A 33 11.15 -5.08 -19.56
C SER A 33 10.21 -5.83 -20.50
N THR A 34 9.12 -6.42 -19.97
CA THR A 34 8.21 -7.29 -20.74
C THR A 34 7.59 -6.56 -21.93
N PHE A 35 7.13 -5.33 -21.71
CA PHE A 35 6.56 -4.49 -22.75
C PHE A 35 7.50 -3.36 -23.13
N CYS A 36 7.83 -3.27 -24.41
CA CYS A 36 8.65 -2.20 -24.96
C CYS A 36 7.85 -1.00 -25.48
N ARG A 37 6.54 -1.18 -25.64
CA ARG A 37 5.62 -0.19 -26.18
C ARG A 37 4.21 -0.49 -25.68
N ILE A 38 3.55 0.53 -25.14
CA ILE A 38 2.26 0.44 -24.46
C ILE A 38 1.34 1.49 -25.08
N ILE A 39 0.35 1.02 -25.84
CA ILE A 39 -0.55 1.87 -26.61
C ILE A 39 -1.93 1.82 -25.97
N GLY A 40 -2.38 2.92 -25.39
CA GLY A 40 -3.74 3.07 -24.86
C GLY A 40 -4.66 3.78 -25.84
N LEU A 41 -5.83 3.18 -26.11
CA LEU A 41 -6.85 3.75 -26.97
C LEU A 41 -8.05 4.25 -26.18
N THR A 42 -8.50 5.46 -26.54
CA THR A 42 -9.70 6.07 -25.98
C THR A 42 -10.59 6.63 -27.09
N ASN A 43 -11.91 6.62 -26.89
CA ASN A 43 -12.81 7.36 -27.77
C ASN A 43 -12.75 8.86 -27.43
N ARG A 44 -13.00 9.19 -26.15
CA ARG A 44 -12.92 10.57 -25.65
C ARG A 44 -11.46 11.02 -25.49
N PRO A 45 -11.16 12.31 -25.69
CA PRO A 45 -9.86 12.88 -25.33
C PRO A 45 -9.49 12.54 -23.89
N MET A 46 -8.24 12.13 -23.67
CA MET A 46 -7.70 11.82 -22.34
C MET A 46 -6.56 12.78 -22.03
N ASP A 47 -6.70 13.51 -20.91
CA ASP A 47 -5.62 14.36 -20.39
C ASP A 47 -4.64 13.51 -19.59
N LEU A 48 -3.39 13.45 -20.06
CA LEU A 48 -2.30 12.74 -19.39
C LEU A 48 -1.88 13.42 -18.08
N SER A 49 -2.04 14.75 -17.96
CA SER A 49 -1.52 15.52 -16.82
C SER A 49 -2.13 15.10 -15.49
N GLY A 50 -3.41 14.70 -15.52
CA GLY A 50 -4.18 14.21 -14.37
C GLY A 50 -4.45 12.70 -14.37
N SER A 51 -3.83 11.94 -15.28
CA SER A 51 -4.07 10.50 -15.41
C SER A 51 -3.30 9.63 -14.41
N GLN A 52 -2.25 10.18 -13.78
CA GLN A 52 -1.24 9.46 -12.99
C GLN A 52 -0.51 8.32 -13.73
N LEU A 53 -0.70 8.17 -15.05
CA LEU A 53 0.11 7.27 -15.86
C LEU A 53 1.54 7.82 -16.00
N PRO A 54 2.56 6.97 -16.27
CA PRO A 54 3.96 7.38 -16.41
C PRO A 54 4.21 8.26 -17.65
N LYS A 55 3.80 9.54 -17.61
CA LYS A 55 3.84 10.47 -18.75
C LYS A 55 5.23 10.74 -19.34
N ASN A 56 6.28 10.46 -18.57
CA ASN A 56 7.67 10.64 -18.98
C ASN A 56 8.32 9.33 -19.47
N ASP A 57 7.61 8.19 -19.37
CA ASP A 57 8.12 6.92 -19.88
C ASP A 57 7.93 6.87 -21.40
N PRO A 58 9.01 6.67 -22.19
CA PRO A 58 8.94 6.70 -23.65
C PRO A 58 8.13 5.55 -24.25
N ARG A 59 7.77 4.54 -23.46
CA ARG A 59 6.94 3.41 -23.90
C ARG A 59 5.46 3.76 -23.98
N LEU A 60 5.01 4.81 -23.28
CA LEU A 60 3.60 5.19 -23.20
C LEU A 60 3.15 5.97 -24.43
N GLU A 61 2.11 5.48 -25.10
CA GLU A 61 1.42 6.18 -26.19
C GLU A 61 -0.08 6.16 -25.93
N ILE A 62 -0.75 7.33 -25.96
CA ILE A 62 -2.21 7.42 -25.85
C ILE A 62 -2.78 8.04 -27.12
N TYR A 63 -3.73 7.35 -27.74
CA TYR A 63 -4.44 7.83 -28.93
C TYR A 63 -5.95 7.93 -28.66
N SER A 64 -6.47 9.16 -28.75
CA SER A 64 -7.89 9.44 -28.59
C SER A 64 -8.63 9.56 -29.93
N GLY A 65 -9.96 9.42 -29.89
CA GLY A 65 -10.84 9.55 -31.06
C GLY A 65 -10.94 8.28 -31.90
N ILE A 66 -10.74 7.10 -31.30
CA ILE A 66 -11.03 5.81 -31.94
C ILE A 66 -12.46 5.41 -31.56
N ASN A 67 -13.39 5.51 -32.50
CA ASN A 67 -14.80 5.18 -32.29
C ASN A 67 -15.13 3.79 -32.84
N LEU A 68 -15.13 2.78 -31.97
CA LEU A 68 -15.45 1.40 -32.34
C LEU A 68 -16.89 1.16 -32.80
N ARG A 69 -17.78 2.16 -32.67
CA ARG A 69 -19.18 2.07 -33.12
C ARG A 69 -19.35 2.37 -34.62
N GLU A 70 -18.33 2.95 -35.27
CA GLU A 70 -18.36 3.19 -36.71
C GLU A 70 -18.25 1.89 -37.51
N ASP A 71 -18.35 1.96 -38.83
CA ASP A 71 -18.07 0.80 -39.68
C ASP A 71 -16.59 0.39 -39.61
N ILE A 72 -16.32 -0.88 -39.93
CA ILE A 72 -14.99 -1.48 -39.83
C ILE A 72 -13.93 -0.76 -40.67
N GLU A 73 -14.26 -0.23 -41.86
CA GLU A 73 -13.27 0.46 -42.69
C GLU A 73 -12.89 1.80 -42.05
N THR A 74 -13.87 2.54 -41.54
CA THR A 74 -13.63 3.77 -40.78
C THR A 74 -12.80 3.51 -39.52
N VAL A 75 -13.08 2.45 -38.76
CA VAL A 75 -12.29 2.09 -37.57
C VAL A 75 -10.84 1.78 -37.95
N LYS A 76 -10.62 0.98 -39.00
CA LYS A 76 -9.27 0.66 -39.50
C LYS A 76 -8.52 1.90 -39.97
N GLU A 77 -9.20 2.80 -40.67
CA GLU A 77 -8.62 4.07 -41.12
C GLU A 77 -8.22 4.96 -39.94
N GLN A 78 -9.10 5.14 -38.95
CA GLN A 78 -8.80 5.88 -37.72
C GLN A 78 -7.55 5.34 -37.01
N MET A 79 -7.46 4.01 -36.87
CA MET A 79 -6.33 3.36 -36.22
C MET A 79 -5.03 3.53 -37.04
N LYS A 80 -5.06 3.28 -38.35
CA LYS A 80 -3.88 3.40 -39.23
C LYS A 80 -3.34 4.81 -39.33
N ILE A 81 -4.22 5.82 -39.34
CA ILE A 81 -3.80 7.23 -39.43
C ILE A 81 -3.12 7.69 -38.15
N LYS A 82 -3.62 7.24 -36.98
CA LYS A 82 -3.19 7.74 -35.68
C LYS A 82 -2.04 6.95 -35.07
N ILE A 83 -2.05 5.62 -35.24
CA ILE A 83 -1.14 4.72 -34.53
C ILE A 83 -0.03 4.28 -35.50
N PRO A 84 1.23 4.70 -35.29
CA PRO A 84 2.33 4.25 -36.11
C PRO A 84 2.67 2.78 -35.82
N ASN A 85 3.22 2.08 -36.81
CA ASN A 85 3.79 0.73 -36.65
C ASN A 85 2.86 -0.30 -35.97
N MET A 86 1.58 -0.32 -36.36
CA MET A 86 0.60 -1.25 -35.77
C MET A 86 0.92 -2.73 -36.04
N GLN A 87 1.66 -3.03 -37.11
CA GLN A 87 2.06 -4.40 -37.45
C GLN A 87 2.91 -5.08 -36.35
N ASP A 88 3.52 -4.30 -35.46
CA ASP A 88 4.37 -4.77 -34.37
C ASP A 88 3.56 -5.15 -33.12
N ILE A 89 2.26 -4.84 -33.07
CA ILE A 89 1.39 -5.12 -31.91
C ILE A 89 1.28 -6.64 -31.72
N THR A 90 1.54 -7.09 -30.49
CA THR A 90 1.57 -8.52 -30.13
C THR A 90 0.45 -8.91 -29.15
N HIS A 91 0.08 -8.02 -28.23
CA HIS A 91 -0.87 -8.30 -27.16
C HIS A 91 -1.96 -7.23 -27.16
N VAL A 92 -3.23 -7.67 -27.16
CA VAL A 92 -4.40 -6.79 -27.16
C VAL A 92 -5.20 -7.03 -25.89
N TYR A 93 -5.53 -5.97 -25.17
CA TYR A 93 -6.37 -5.99 -23.97
C TYR A 93 -7.66 -5.22 -24.27
N TYR A 94 -8.80 -5.91 -24.24
CA TYR A 94 -10.08 -5.32 -24.55
C TYR A 94 -10.89 -5.08 -23.27
N CYS A 95 -10.85 -3.83 -22.78
CA CYS A 95 -11.50 -3.39 -21.55
C CYS A 95 -12.56 -2.30 -21.81
N ALA A 96 -13.23 -2.35 -22.96
CA ALA A 96 -14.17 -1.32 -23.41
C ALA A 96 -15.56 -1.89 -23.69
N TYR A 97 -16.60 -1.22 -23.21
CA TYR A 97 -17.98 -1.53 -23.57
C TYR A 97 -18.87 -0.28 -23.44
N SER A 98 -20.08 -0.36 -24.01
CA SER A 98 -21.11 0.66 -24.05
C SER A 98 -22.24 0.33 -23.08
N VAL A 99 -22.73 1.34 -22.35
CA VAL A 99 -23.87 1.25 -21.41
C VAL A 99 -25.19 1.71 -22.02
N ASP A 100 -25.27 1.83 -23.35
CA ASP A 100 -26.49 2.24 -24.04
C ASP A 100 -27.55 1.12 -23.98
N VAL A 101 -28.53 1.28 -23.08
CA VAL A 101 -29.49 0.26 -22.69
C VAL A 101 -30.37 -0.20 -23.86
N MET A 102 -30.67 0.67 -24.82
CA MET A 102 -31.62 0.36 -25.90
C MET A 102 -31.08 -0.66 -26.90
N GLU A 103 -29.75 -0.70 -27.10
CA GLU A 103 -29.08 -1.59 -28.07
C GLU A 103 -27.81 -2.22 -27.51
N ILE A 104 -27.73 -2.38 -26.18
CA ILE A 104 -26.50 -2.74 -25.46
C ILE A 104 -25.81 -3.96 -26.06
N ARG A 105 -26.58 -4.99 -26.45
CA ARG A 105 -26.05 -6.18 -27.09
C ARG A 105 -25.44 -5.88 -28.46
N ASN A 106 -26.21 -5.31 -29.36
CA ASN A 106 -25.77 -5.08 -30.74
C ASN A 106 -24.56 -4.14 -30.81
N ILE A 107 -24.56 -3.08 -30.01
CA ILE A 107 -23.46 -2.12 -29.94
C ILE A 107 -22.19 -2.81 -29.44
N ASN A 108 -22.24 -3.55 -28.33
CA ASN A 108 -21.04 -4.16 -27.76
C ASN A 108 -20.47 -5.29 -28.61
N VAL A 109 -21.33 -6.09 -29.23
CA VAL A 109 -20.90 -7.12 -30.20
C VAL A 109 -20.25 -6.46 -31.41
N THR A 110 -20.82 -5.39 -31.94
CA THR A 110 -20.26 -4.64 -33.07
C THR A 110 -18.91 -4.02 -32.73
N MET A 111 -18.80 -3.34 -31.58
CA MET A 111 -17.54 -2.76 -31.11
C MET A 111 -16.43 -3.81 -30.96
N THR A 112 -16.78 -4.97 -30.39
CA THR A 112 -15.83 -6.09 -30.20
C THR A 112 -15.40 -6.66 -31.54
N ARG A 113 -16.35 -6.94 -32.44
CA ARG A 113 -16.05 -7.39 -33.80
C ARG A 113 -15.15 -6.41 -34.54
N ASN A 114 -15.45 -5.12 -34.46
CA ASN A 114 -14.67 -4.09 -35.13
C ASN A 114 -13.24 -4.03 -34.60
N ALA A 115 -13.06 -4.05 -33.28
CA ALA A 115 -11.74 -4.04 -32.66
C ALA A 115 -10.93 -5.29 -33.04
N VAL A 116 -11.50 -6.48 -32.87
CA VAL A 116 -10.83 -7.78 -33.13
C VAL A 116 -10.48 -7.92 -34.61
N LYS A 117 -11.41 -7.58 -35.52
CA LYS A 117 -11.16 -7.63 -36.95
C LYS A 117 -10.12 -6.61 -37.39
N ALA A 118 -10.13 -5.40 -36.84
CA ALA A 118 -9.12 -4.39 -37.15
C ALA A 118 -7.73 -4.83 -36.68
N VAL A 119 -7.59 -5.39 -35.47
CA VAL A 119 -6.27 -5.87 -35.00
C VAL A 119 -5.81 -7.11 -35.77
N ASP A 120 -6.70 -8.05 -36.09
CA ASP A 120 -6.37 -9.25 -36.88
C ASP A 120 -5.88 -8.90 -38.30
N GLU A 121 -6.52 -7.93 -38.97
CA GLU A 121 -6.15 -7.52 -40.33
C GLU A 121 -4.91 -6.62 -40.39
N ILE A 122 -4.63 -5.83 -39.35
CA ILE A 122 -3.54 -4.83 -39.34
C ILE A 122 -2.28 -5.36 -38.63
N CYS A 123 -2.45 -6.08 -37.52
CA CYS A 123 -1.35 -6.44 -36.62
C CYS A 123 -0.78 -7.82 -36.99
N SER A 124 0.15 -7.86 -37.95
CA SER A 124 0.74 -9.12 -38.43
C SER A 124 1.51 -9.90 -37.35
N SER A 125 1.91 -9.24 -36.26
CA SER A 125 2.64 -9.85 -35.14
C SER A 125 1.73 -10.26 -33.97
N LEU A 126 0.41 -10.21 -34.13
CA LEU A 126 -0.55 -10.50 -33.07
C LEU A 126 -0.34 -11.92 -32.52
N LYS A 127 -0.20 -12.01 -31.19
CA LYS A 127 0.01 -13.26 -30.44
C LYS A 127 -1.17 -13.58 -29.54
N PHE A 128 -1.67 -12.58 -28.82
CA PHE A 128 -2.66 -12.81 -27.77
C PHE A 128 -3.69 -11.68 -27.68
N LEU A 129 -4.94 -12.05 -27.45
CA LEU A 129 -6.04 -11.13 -27.15
C LEU A 129 -6.70 -11.50 -25.82
N SER A 130 -6.86 -10.56 -24.91
CA SER A 130 -7.56 -10.79 -23.65
C SER A 130 -8.83 -9.94 -23.60
N LEU A 131 -9.97 -10.61 -23.44
CA LEU A 131 -11.30 -10.00 -23.34
C LEU A 131 -11.70 -9.87 -21.87
N GLN A 132 -12.13 -8.68 -21.44
CA GLN A 132 -12.80 -8.53 -20.15
C GLN A 132 -14.33 -8.62 -20.31
N THR A 133 -14.96 -9.47 -19.52
CA THR A 133 -16.42 -9.57 -19.36
C THR A 133 -16.79 -9.30 -17.90
N GLY A 134 -17.33 -10.28 -17.18
CA GLY A 134 -17.64 -10.20 -15.75
C GLY A 134 -18.67 -11.23 -15.30
N THR A 135 -19.11 -11.10 -14.05
CA THR A 135 -20.09 -12.01 -13.42
C THR A 135 -21.46 -12.04 -14.09
N ASN A 136 -21.80 -11.08 -14.97
CA ASN A 136 -23.02 -11.17 -15.77
C ASN A 136 -23.04 -12.37 -16.73
N SER A 137 -21.88 -12.99 -17.02
CA SER A 137 -21.81 -14.27 -17.73
C SER A 137 -22.55 -15.40 -17.00
N TYR A 138 -22.87 -15.23 -15.71
CA TYR A 138 -23.61 -16.17 -14.88
C TYR A 138 -25.07 -15.75 -14.64
N GLY A 139 -25.54 -14.68 -15.28
CA GLY A 139 -26.93 -14.21 -15.17
C GLY A 139 -27.18 -13.11 -14.13
N VAL A 140 -26.14 -12.55 -13.50
CA VAL A 140 -26.27 -11.51 -12.45
C VAL A 140 -27.03 -10.24 -12.91
N ALA A 141 -26.99 -9.92 -14.20
CA ALA A 141 -27.61 -8.71 -14.76
C ALA A 141 -28.83 -8.99 -15.67
N VAL A 142 -29.53 -10.13 -15.50
CA VAL A 142 -30.81 -10.39 -16.18
C VAL A 142 -31.93 -9.70 -15.40
N PHE A 143 -31.80 -8.38 -15.21
CA PHE A 143 -32.53 -7.61 -14.19
C PHE A 143 -34.05 -7.74 -14.25
N GLN A 144 -34.63 -7.92 -15.46
CA GLN A 144 -36.09 -8.02 -15.64
C GLN A 144 -36.64 -9.43 -15.41
N HIS A 145 -35.78 -10.44 -15.37
CA HIS A 145 -36.15 -11.85 -15.29
C HIS A 145 -35.30 -12.61 -14.26
N GLN A 146 -34.80 -11.90 -13.25
CA GLN A 146 -34.00 -12.49 -12.17
C GLN A 146 -34.79 -13.58 -11.41
N ASP A 147 -36.12 -13.47 -11.34
CA ASP A 147 -37.03 -14.47 -10.77
C ASP A 147 -37.20 -15.73 -11.65
N LYS A 148 -36.67 -15.72 -12.87
CA LYS A 148 -36.74 -16.82 -13.84
C LYS A 148 -35.44 -17.59 -13.99
N ILE A 149 -34.36 -17.13 -13.35
CA ILE A 149 -33.04 -17.76 -13.41
C ILE A 149 -32.58 -18.14 -12.00
N GLU A 150 -31.93 -19.28 -11.88
CA GLU A 150 -31.35 -19.74 -10.62
C GLU A 150 -29.83 -19.53 -10.67
N ILE A 151 -29.32 -18.68 -9.77
CA ILE A 151 -27.88 -18.44 -9.63
C ILE A 151 -27.40 -19.23 -8.42
N ASN A 152 -26.49 -20.18 -8.68
CA ASN A 152 -25.93 -21.08 -7.67
C ASN A 152 -24.45 -20.77 -7.44
N PRO A 153 -24.11 -19.91 -6.46
CA PRO A 153 -22.73 -19.68 -6.06
C PRO A 153 -22.16 -20.89 -5.27
N PRO A 154 -20.83 -21.13 -5.31
CA PRO A 154 -19.84 -20.32 -6.00
C PRO A 154 -19.90 -20.49 -7.52
N LEU A 155 -19.82 -19.38 -8.25
CA LEU A 155 -19.91 -19.29 -9.70
C LEU A 155 -18.65 -19.84 -10.34
N LYS A 156 -18.79 -20.72 -11.33
CA LYS A 156 -17.65 -21.44 -11.94
C LYS A 156 -17.66 -21.23 -13.43
N GLU A 157 -16.48 -21.12 -14.02
CA GLU A 157 -16.30 -20.92 -15.46
C GLU A 157 -16.83 -22.09 -16.27
N SER A 158 -16.92 -23.28 -15.66
CA SER A 158 -17.53 -24.48 -16.23
C SER A 158 -19.06 -24.48 -16.23
N GLN A 159 -19.72 -23.47 -15.63
CA GLN A 159 -21.18 -23.38 -15.65
C GLN A 159 -21.69 -23.10 -17.07
N PRO A 160 -22.79 -23.76 -17.49
CA PRO A 160 -23.36 -23.51 -18.81
C PRO A 160 -23.90 -22.08 -18.90
N ARG A 161 -23.93 -21.55 -20.12
CA ARG A 161 -24.61 -20.28 -20.41
C ARG A 161 -26.08 -20.37 -19.99
N ILE A 162 -26.61 -19.25 -19.52
CA ILE A 162 -28.05 -19.10 -19.27
C ILE A 162 -28.82 -19.37 -20.58
N PRO A 163 -29.86 -20.22 -20.56
CA PRO A 163 -30.60 -20.58 -21.75
C PRO A 163 -31.43 -19.41 -22.30
N SER A 164 -31.73 -19.46 -23.61
CA SER A 164 -32.68 -18.56 -24.26
C SER A 164 -34.08 -18.70 -23.63
N PRO A 165 -34.86 -17.61 -23.48
CA PRO A 165 -34.58 -16.24 -23.96
C PRO A 165 -33.71 -15.40 -23.02
N TYR A 166 -33.55 -15.78 -21.76
CA TYR A 166 -32.90 -14.93 -20.74
C TYR A 166 -31.41 -14.70 -21.02
N GLY A 167 -30.71 -15.71 -21.54
CA GLY A 167 -29.32 -15.58 -21.95
C GLY A 167 -29.10 -14.62 -23.13
N ASP A 168 -30.14 -14.35 -23.93
CA ASP A 168 -30.02 -13.46 -25.10
C ASP A 168 -29.84 -11.99 -24.72
N GLU A 169 -30.10 -11.62 -23.46
CA GLU A 169 -29.84 -10.29 -22.89
C GLU A 169 -28.37 -10.09 -22.52
N ILE A 170 -27.63 -11.18 -22.29
CA ILE A 170 -26.24 -11.14 -21.83
C ILE A 170 -25.32 -10.91 -23.03
N PHE A 171 -24.93 -9.66 -23.25
CA PHE A 171 -24.11 -9.29 -24.40
C PHE A 171 -22.70 -9.92 -24.41
N TYR A 172 -22.19 -10.35 -23.26
CA TYR A 172 -20.90 -11.05 -23.14
C TYR A 172 -20.84 -12.31 -24.01
N TYR A 173 -21.95 -13.06 -24.12
CA TYR A 173 -22.01 -14.24 -24.98
C TYR A 173 -21.78 -13.87 -26.44
N GLY A 174 -22.37 -12.77 -26.92
CA GLY A 174 -22.16 -12.29 -28.27
C GLY A 174 -20.73 -11.79 -28.53
N GLN A 175 -20.05 -11.25 -27.50
CA GLN A 175 -18.64 -10.86 -27.61
C GLN A 175 -17.73 -12.09 -27.71
N VAL A 176 -17.95 -13.09 -26.85
CA VAL A 176 -17.24 -14.37 -26.88
C VAL A 176 -17.45 -15.07 -28.23
N ASP A 177 -18.69 -15.22 -28.68
CA ASP A 177 -19.02 -15.86 -29.96
C ASP A 177 -18.36 -15.16 -31.15
N ALA A 178 -18.32 -13.82 -31.12
CA ALA A 178 -17.66 -13.02 -32.14
C ALA A 178 -16.15 -13.27 -32.20
N ILE A 179 -15.48 -13.37 -31.04
CA ILE A 179 -14.04 -13.65 -30.98
C ILE A 179 -13.76 -15.09 -31.41
N GLU A 180 -14.53 -16.06 -30.94
CA GLU A 180 -14.43 -17.47 -31.35
C GLU A 180 -14.57 -17.62 -32.87
N GLU A 181 -15.50 -16.91 -33.49
CA GLU A 181 -15.67 -16.89 -34.94
C GLU A 181 -14.45 -16.31 -35.65
N LEU A 182 -13.95 -15.16 -35.21
CA LEU A 182 -12.83 -14.44 -35.83
C LEU A 182 -11.48 -15.15 -35.61
N GLN A 183 -11.33 -15.90 -34.52
CA GLN A 183 -10.11 -16.63 -34.18
C GLN A 183 -9.92 -17.90 -35.02
N LYS A 184 -11.00 -18.47 -35.60
CA LYS A 184 -10.93 -19.72 -36.38
C LYS A 184 -9.89 -19.63 -37.50
N GLY A 185 -8.89 -20.53 -37.42
CA GLY A 185 -7.81 -20.63 -38.40
C GLY A 185 -6.74 -19.53 -38.28
N LYS A 186 -6.74 -18.75 -37.19
CA LYS A 186 -5.73 -17.73 -36.90
C LYS A 186 -4.62 -18.28 -36.00
N SER A 187 -3.47 -17.61 -36.03
CA SER A 187 -2.30 -17.98 -35.22
C SER A 187 -2.33 -17.41 -33.80
N TRP A 188 -3.08 -16.34 -33.57
CA TRP A 188 -3.21 -15.72 -32.25
C TRP A 188 -4.18 -16.49 -31.35
N ARG A 189 -3.94 -16.38 -30.05
CA ARG A 189 -4.70 -17.01 -28.97
C ARG A 189 -5.50 -15.99 -28.19
N TRP A 190 -6.45 -16.44 -27.38
CA TRP A 190 -7.21 -15.54 -26.53
C TRP A 190 -7.73 -16.18 -25.24
N CYS A 191 -8.15 -15.34 -24.30
CA CYS A 191 -8.84 -15.75 -23.08
C CYS A 191 -9.91 -14.73 -22.68
N GLU A 192 -10.84 -15.15 -21.83
CA GLU A 192 -11.84 -14.31 -21.18
C GLU A 192 -11.50 -14.12 -19.69
N VAL A 193 -11.54 -12.88 -19.20
CA VAL A 193 -11.34 -12.53 -17.79
C VAL A 193 -12.67 -12.00 -17.23
N ARG A 194 -13.19 -12.66 -16.19
CA ARG A 194 -14.50 -12.43 -15.58
C ARG A 194 -14.34 -11.84 -14.18
N PRO A 195 -14.16 -10.53 -14.04
CA PRO A 195 -14.18 -9.89 -12.73
C PRO A 195 -15.57 -9.87 -12.10
N ASP A 196 -15.57 -9.86 -10.77
CA ASP A 196 -16.72 -9.51 -9.96
C ASP A 196 -16.82 -7.98 -9.78
N ALA A 197 -17.50 -7.51 -8.73
CA ALA A 197 -17.59 -6.10 -8.38
C ALA A 197 -16.20 -5.44 -8.36
N ILE A 198 -15.99 -4.49 -9.28
CA ILE A 198 -14.67 -3.89 -9.47
C ILE A 198 -14.42 -2.85 -8.38
N VAL A 199 -13.36 -3.06 -7.61
CA VAL A 199 -12.87 -2.12 -6.60
C VAL A 199 -11.70 -1.34 -7.20
N GLY A 200 -11.86 -0.03 -7.37
CA GLY A 200 -10.81 0.78 -7.97
C GLY A 200 -11.19 2.23 -8.20
N PHE A 201 -10.22 2.96 -8.73
CA PHE A 201 -10.26 4.41 -8.91
C PHE A 201 -9.51 4.82 -10.18
N VAL A 202 -10.08 5.79 -10.91
CA VAL A 202 -9.45 6.41 -12.08
C VAL A 202 -9.21 7.89 -11.81
N PRO A 203 -7.95 8.36 -11.72
CA PRO A 203 -7.60 9.74 -11.33
C PRO A 203 -8.26 10.86 -12.15
N GLY A 204 -8.51 10.62 -13.44
CA GLY A 204 -8.96 11.64 -14.39
C GLY A 204 -10.48 11.76 -14.51
N THR A 205 -11.22 10.65 -14.46
CA THR A 205 -12.67 10.58 -14.72
C THR A 205 -13.35 9.61 -13.76
N THR A 206 -14.61 9.84 -13.42
CA THR A 206 -15.40 8.86 -12.67
C THR A 206 -15.73 7.70 -13.61
N SER A 207 -15.40 6.48 -13.19
CA SER A 207 -15.86 5.27 -13.89
C SER A 207 -17.32 5.02 -13.51
N ILE A 208 -18.16 4.67 -14.48
CA ILE A 208 -19.57 4.34 -14.23
C ILE A 208 -19.69 2.99 -13.48
N MET A 209 -18.66 2.15 -13.56
CA MET A 209 -18.64 0.78 -13.02
C MET A 209 -17.71 0.63 -11.82
N THR A 210 -17.83 1.55 -10.87
CA THR A 210 -17.21 1.42 -9.54
C THR A 210 -18.18 1.94 -8.51
N PHE A 211 -18.27 1.24 -7.39
CA PHE A 211 -19.06 1.66 -6.24
C PHE A 211 -18.19 2.39 -5.20
N LEU A 212 -16.87 2.16 -5.21
CA LEU A 212 -15.97 2.67 -4.18
C LEU A 212 -15.86 4.20 -4.19
N GLU A 213 -15.66 4.80 -5.36
CA GLU A 213 -15.51 6.25 -5.48
C GLU A 213 -16.78 7.02 -5.08
N PRO A 214 -17.99 6.67 -5.56
CA PRO A 214 -19.24 7.29 -5.10
C PRO A 214 -19.43 7.18 -3.58
N ILE A 215 -19.18 6.00 -2.99
CA ILE A 215 -19.30 5.82 -1.53
C ILE A 215 -18.27 6.66 -0.78
N ALA A 216 -17.01 6.67 -1.22
CA ALA A 216 -15.95 7.44 -0.57
C ALA A 216 -16.26 8.96 -0.56
N LEU A 217 -16.74 9.50 -1.67
CA LEU A 217 -17.14 10.91 -1.75
C LEU A 217 -18.38 11.21 -0.91
N PHE A 218 -19.37 10.30 -0.92
CA PHE A 218 -20.55 10.41 -0.07
C PHE A 218 -20.18 10.43 1.42
N LEU A 219 -19.32 9.52 1.88
CA LEU A 219 -18.87 9.47 3.28
C LEU A 219 -18.04 10.70 3.67
N ALA A 220 -17.16 11.16 2.78
CA ALA A 220 -16.41 12.40 2.99
C ALA A 220 -17.34 13.61 3.15
N LEU A 221 -18.36 13.73 2.28
CA LEU A 221 -19.35 14.79 2.33
C LEU A 221 -20.26 14.66 3.56
N TRP A 222 -20.65 13.44 3.93
CA TRP A 222 -21.42 13.16 5.14
C TRP A 222 -20.69 13.65 6.39
N ARG A 223 -19.40 13.32 6.49
CA ARG A 223 -18.52 13.79 7.57
C ARG A 223 -18.34 15.31 7.56
N TYR A 224 -18.34 15.93 6.38
CA TYR A 224 -18.28 17.39 6.27
C TYR A 224 -19.56 18.07 6.79
N VAL A 225 -20.73 17.54 6.42
CA VAL A 225 -22.04 18.09 6.77
C VAL A 225 -22.41 17.83 8.23
N HIS A 226 -22.16 16.62 8.73
CA HIS A 226 -22.60 16.17 10.06
C HIS A 226 -21.50 16.19 11.12
N GLY A 227 -20.25 16.36 10.72
CA GLY A 227 -19.10 16.43 11.61
C GLY A 227 -18.40 15.09 11.88
N PRO A 228 -17.24 15.12 12.54
CA PRO A 228 -16.51 13.92 12.94
C PRO A 228 -17.29 13.11 13.97
N GLY A 229 -17.22 11.78 13.88
CA GLY A 229 -17.92 10.85 14.76
C GLY A 229 -19.42 10.74 14.48
N ALA A 230 -19.93 11.39 13.43
CA ALA A 230 -21.33 11.29 13.05
C ALA A 230 -21.69 9.84 12.72
N GLU A 231 -22.85 9.40 13.20
CA GLU A 231 -23.39 8.09 12.90
C GLU A 231 -23.89 8.04 11.45
N ILE A 232 -23.67 6.91 10.79
CA ILE A 232 -24.24 6.62 9.48
C ILE A 232 -24.68 5.16 9.39
N LYS A 233 -25.94 4.96 9.02
CA LYS A 233 -26.50 3.63 8.77
C LYS A 233 -26.02 3.12 7.42
N PHE A 234 -25.90 1.80 7.30
CA PHE A 234 -25.68 1.17 6.02
C PHE A 234 -26.70 1.67 4.98
N ILE A 235 -26.20 2.14 3.83
CA ILE A 235 -27.02 2.77 2.77
C ILE A 235 -27.84 1.76 1.97
N GLY A 236 -27.50 0.47 2.08
CA GLY A 236 -28.13 -0.63 1.38
C GLY A 236 -29.27 -1.32 2.13
N THR A 237 -29.67 -2.51 1.67
CA THR A 237 -30.73 -3.31 2.31
C THR A 237 -30.18 -4.16 3.46
N ALA A 238 -31.04 -4.51 4.41
CA ALA A 238 -30.68 -5.44 5.50
C ALA A 238 -30.26 -6.81 4.98
N THR A 239 -30.87 -7.26 3.88
CA THR A 239 -30.50 -8.45 3.15
C THR A 239 -29.05 -8.36 2.69
N ASN A 240 -28.70 -7.40 1.84
CA ASN A 240 -27.36 -7.33 1.27
C ASN A 240 -26.27 -6.98 2.30
N TYR A 241 -26.64 -6.41 3.45
CA TYR A 241 -25.71 -6.17 4.55
C TYR A 241 -25.03 -7.46 5.03
N THR A 242 -25.78 -8.57 5.10
CA THR A 242 -25.32 -9.86 5.64
C THR A 242 -24.85 -10.85 4.57
N HIS A 243 -25.19 -10.63 3.29
CA HIS A 243 -24.71 -11.50 2.22
C HIS A 243 -23.22 -11.29 1.96
N THR A 244 -22.57 -12.36 1.52
CA THR A 244 -21.15 -12.35 1.17
C THR A 244 -20.98 -12.20 -0.34
N ASN A 245 -19.94 -11.46 -0.74
CA ASN A 245 -19.53 -11.35 -2.13
C ASN A 245 -18.00 -11.28 -2.24
N THR A 246 -17.48 -11.62 -3.41
CA THR A 246 -16.09 -11.41 -3.79
C THR A 246 -15.91 -10.05 -4.46
N ASP A 247 -14.78 -9.40 -4.19
CA ASP A 247 -14.37 -8.16 -4.85
C ASP A 247 -13.26 -8.45 -5.85
N SER A 248 -13.16 -7.64 -6.90
CA SER A 248 -12.07 -7.68 -7.87
C SER A 248 -11.40 -6.31 -7.95
N SER A 249 -10.25 -6.14 -7.31
CA SER A 249 -9.49 -4.91 -7.42
C SER A 249 -9.00 -4.72 -8.86
N GLN A 250 -9.05 -3.48 -9.35
CA GLN A 250 -8.66 -3.14 -10.72
C GLN A 250 -7.23 -3.63 -11.08
N ASP A 251 -6.33 -3.67 -10.09
CA ASP A 251 -4.95 -4.12 -10.27
C ASP A 251 -4.84 -5.65 -10.36
N ILE A 252 -5.64 -6.41 -9.60
CA ILE A 252 -5.70 -7.87 -9.75
C ILE A 252 -6.30 -8.24 -11.09
N ILE A 253 -7.34 -7.54 -11.56
CA ILE A 253 -7.90 -7.73 -12.90
C ILE A 253 -6.81 -7.49 -13.97
N ALA A 254 -6.10 -6.36 -13.86
CA ALA A 254 -5.02 -6.00 -14.78
C ALA A 254 -3.91 -7.05 -14.82
N LYS A 255 -3.44 -7.51 -13.66
CA LYS A 255 -2.42 -8.55 -13.55
C LYS A 255 -2.91 -9.89 -14.11
N SER A 256 -4.18 -10.22 -13.94
CA SER A 256 -4.77 -11.45 -14.49
C SER A 256 -4.74 -11.46 -16.02
N HIS A 257 -5.13 -10.35 -16.65
CA HIS A 257 -5.01 -10.15 -18.11
C HIS A 257 -3.56 -10.34 -18.58
N ILE A 258 -2.61 -9.69 -17.91
CA ILE A 258 -1.20 -9.70 -18.32
C ILE A 258 -0.59 -11.10 -18.07
N TYR A 259 -0.88 -11.73 -16.94
CA TYR A 259 -0.36 -13.05 -16.57
C TYR A 259 -0.81 -14.12 -17.57
N LEU A 260 -2.12 -14.20 -17.86
CA LEU A 260 -2.67 -15.19 -18.79
C LEU A 260 -2.11 -15.02 -20.20
N SER A 261 -1.84 -13.78 -20.61
CA SER A 261 -1.35 -13.51 -21.96
C SER A 261 0.16 -13.63 -22.13
N THR A 262 0.94 -13.50 -21.05
CA THR A 262 2.42 -13.47 -21.12
C THR A 262 3.15 -14.57 -20.36
N VAL A 263 2.63 -14.99 -19.20
CA VAL A 263 3.26 -15.99 -18.30
C VAL A 263 2.67 -17.37 -18.52
N LYS A 264 1.33 -17.49 -18.57
CA LYS A 264 0.62 -18.76 -18.80
C LYS A 264 -0.20 -18.79 -20.10
N PRO A 265 0.37 -18.44 -21.28
CA PRO A 265 -0.37 -18.44 -22.55
C PRO A 265 -0.50 -19.83 -23.19
N GLU A 266 0.11 -20.86 -22.61
CA GLU A 266 0.08 -22.22 -23.14
C GLU A 266 -1.28 -22.89 -22.90
N GLY A 267 -1.81 -23.54 -23.92
CA GLY A 267 -3.14 -24.16 -23.88
C GLY A 267 -4.30 -23.19 -24.03
N LEU A 268 -4.10 -21.88 -23.77
CA LEU A 268 -5.19 -20.90 -23.81
C LEU A 268 -5.65 -20.58 -25.24
N ASN A 269 -6.90 -20.88 -25.55
CA ASN A 269 -7.59 -20.44 -26.75
C ASN A 269 -9.13 -20.38 -26.55
N GLY A 270 -9.57 -19.53 -25.63
CA GLY A 270 -10.98 -19.25 -25.35
C GLY A 270 -11.46 -19.67 -23.97
N GLU A 271 -10.56 -20.14 -23.11
CA GLU A 271 -10.86 -20.39 -21.71
C GLU A 271 -11.18 -19.08 -20.98
N ALA A 272 -12.12 -19.18 -20.04
CA ALA A 272 -12.53 -18.11 -19.17
C ALA A 272 -11.95 -18.29 -17.76
N PHE A 273 -11.67 -17.16 -17.10
CA PHE A 273 -11.10 -17.11 -15.76
C PHE A 273 -11.82 -16.07 -14.91
N ASN A 274 -12.39 -16.50 -13.79
CA ASN A 274 -12.87 -15.61 -12.75
C ASN A 274 -11.68 -14.94 -12.06
N THR A 275 -11.87 -13.68 -11.66
CA THR A 275 -10.89 -12.97 -10.84
C THR A 275 -11.55 -12.51 -9.55
N ALA A 276 -10.83 -12.62 -8.44
CA ALA A 276 -11.22 -12.08 -7.14
C ALA A 276 -9.94 -11.77 -6.34
N ASP A 277 -10.03 -10.82 -5.41
CA ASP A 277 -8.92 -10.43 -4.55
C ASP A 277 -8.63 -11.49 -3.48
N ASN A 278 -9.68 -12.15 -2.99
CA ASN A 278 -9.60 -13.12 -1.90
C ASN A 278 -10.38 -14.39 -2.25
N ALA A 279 -9.91 -15.53 -1.75
CA ALA A 279 -10.59 -16.82 -1.89
C ALA A 279 -11.88 -16.91 -1.04
N THR A 280 -11.93 -16.16 0.07
CA THR A 280 -13.09 -16.11 0.98
C THR A 280 -13.93 -14.88 0.66
N PRO A 281 -15.24 -15.04 0.39
CA PRO A 281 -16.13 -13.89 0.20
C PRO A 281 -16.37 -13.18 1.53
N VAL A 282 -16.54 -11.85 1.49
CA VAL A 282 -16.74 -11.02 2.68
C VAL A 282 -18.08 -10.30 2.61
N SER A 283 -18.61 -9.86 3.74
CA SER A 283 -19.92 -9.20 3.82
C SER A 283 -19.82 -7.71 4.14
N TRP A 284 -20.92 -6.97 3.95
CA TRP A 284 -20.98 -5.57 4.36
C TRP A 284 -21.01 -5.38 5.89
N VAL A 285 -21.31 -6.43 6.67
CA VAL A 285 -21.14 -6.43 8.14
C VAL A 285 -19.70 -6.09 8.52
N GLU A 286 -18.75 -6.62 7.76
CA GLU A 286 -17.32 -6.51 8.00
C GLU A 286 -16.77 -5.25 7.31
N ARG A 287 -17.20 -5.00 6.05
CA ARG A 287 -16.72 -3.86 5.26
C ARG A 287 -17.21 -2.51 5.77
N TRP A 288 -18.49 -2.38 6.13
CA TRP A 288 -19.11 -1.08 6.39
C TRP A 288 -18.47 -0.35 7.57
N PRO A 289 -18.26 -0.97 8.75
CA PRO A 289 -17.62 -0.30 9.88
C PRO A 289 -16.20 0.17 9.56
N VAL A 290 -15.40 -0.66 8.88
CA VAL A 290 -14.02 -0.30 8.48
C VAL A 290 -14.01 0.88 7.50
N MET A 291 -14.92 0.87 6.53
CA MET A 291 -14.99 1.90 5.49
C MET A 291 -15.40 3.26 6.07
N VAL A 292 -16.36 3.31 7.00
CA VAL A 292 -16.81 4.57 7.59
C VAL A 292 -15.85 5.08 8.68
N ASP A 293 -15.20 4.18 9.42
CA ASP A 293 -14.15 4.54 10.39
C ASP A 293 -12.96 5.22 9.72
N TYR A 294 -12.62 4.84 8.48
CA TYR A 294 -11.60 5.54 7.68
C TYR A 294 -11.90 7.05 7.52
N PHE A 295 -13.18 7.43 7.47
CA PHE A 295 -13.63 8.83 7.43
C PHE A 295 -13.86 9.43 8.82
N GLY A 296 -13.59 8.68 9.89
CA GLY A 296 -13.87 9.07 11.27
C GLY A 296 -15.37 9.16 11.55
N LEU A 297 -16.17 8.28 10.95
CA LEU A 297 -17.62 8.16 11.15
C LEU A 297 -17.95 6.87 11.92
N GLN A 298 -19.15 6.79 12.48
CA GLN A 298 -19.62 5.60 13.20
C GLN A 298 -20.64 4.83 12.36
N GLY A 299 -20.25 3.64 11.90
CA GLY A 299 -21.10 2.75 11.11
C GLY A 299 -22.12 2.03 11.98
N THR A 300 -23.39 2.10 11.59
CA THR A 300 -24.45 1.32 12.24
C THR A 300 -25.12 0.39 11.24
N PRO A 301 -25.59 -0.79 11.69
CA PRO A 301 -26.31 -1.72 10.83
C PRO A 301 -27.60 -1.10 10.29
N PRO A 302 -28.15 -1.62 9.18
CA PRO A 302 -29.47 -1.23 8.71
C PRO A 302 -30.54 -1.63 9.75
N VAL A 303 -31.70 -0.99 9.70
CA VAL A 303 -32.82 -1.37 10.57
C VAL A 303 -33.28 -2.78 10.19
N GLU A 304 -33.44 -3.66 11.17
CA GLU A 304 -33.88 -5.04 10.96
C GLU A 304 -35.22 -5.06 10.20
N GLY A 305 -35.25 -5.76 9.05
CA GLY A 305 -36.42 -5.81 8.16
C GLY A 305 -36.63 -4.60 7.24
N ALA A 306 -35.72 -3.62 7.22
CA ALA A 306 -35.79 -2.52 6.27
C ALA A 306 -35.50 -3.00 4.83
N GLN A 307 -36.54 -2.97 3.99
CA GLN A 307 -36.43 -3.18 2.54
C GLN A 307 -36.10 -1.88 1.79
N THR A 308 -36.21 -0.73 2.45
CA THR A 308 -35.96 0.58 1.86
C THR A 308 -34.51 0.98 2.03
N THR A 309 -33.88 1.42 0.94
CA THR A 309 -32.51 1.94 0.91
C THR A 309 -32.44 3.40 1.35
N PHE A 310 -31.25 3.84 1.75
CA PHE A 310 -30.99 5.27 1.89
C PHE A 310 -30.98 5.91 0.48
N PRO A 311 -31.70 7.02 0.23
CA PRO A 311 -31.77 7.65 -1.08
C PRO A 311 -30.49 8.48 -1.36
N VAL A 312 -29.36 7.78 -1.51
CA VAL A 312 -28.02 8.39 -1.58
C VAL A 312 -27.87 9.37 -2.74
N GLU A 313 -28.44 9.05 -3.92
CA GLU A 313 -28.39 9.93 -5.10
C GLU A 313 -29.10 11.26 -4.82
N LYS A 314 -30.32 11.19 -4.29
CA LYS A 314 -31.10 12.38 -3.94
C LYS A 314 -30.39 13.23 -2.88
N TRP A 315 -29.85 12.58 -1.84
CA TRP A 315 -29.09 13.28 -0.80
C TRP A 315 -27.85 13.96 -1.39
N TRP A 316 -27.10 13.27 -2.26
CA TRP A 316 -25.93 13.82 -2.95
C TRP A 316 -26.29 15.05 -3.79
N GLU A 317 -27.40 15.00 -4.54
CA GLU A 317 -27.89 16.13 -5.34
C GLU A 317 -28.29 17.34 -4.47
N GLU A 318 -28.94 17.10 -3.33
CA GLU A 318 -29.33 18.16 -2.38
C GLU A 318 -28.12 18.83 -1.70
N HIS A 319 -26.98 18.14 -1.62
CA HIS A 319 -25.77 18.63 -0.93
C HIS A 319 -24.63 19.04 -1.88
N GLN A 320 -24.93 19.33 -3.16
CA GLN A 320 -23.91 19.78 -4.12
C GLN A 320 -23.25 21.11 -3.72
N ASP A 321 -23.97 21.99 -3.04
CA ASP A 321 -23.39 23.25 -2.56
C ASP A 321 -22.46 23.04 -1.35
N ASP A 322 -22.76 22.07 -0.47
CA ASP A 322 -21.83 21.61 0.56
C ASP A 322 -20.57 20.99 -0.04
N TYR A 323 -20.73 20.16 -1.08
CA TYR A 323 -19.61 19.53 -1.75
C TYR A 323 -18.65 20.55 -2.39
N LYS A 324 -19.19 21.60 -3.02
CA LYS A 324 -18.37 22.71 -3.54
C LYS A 324 -17.64 23.45 -2.42
N ARG A 325 -18.30 23.69 -1.28
CA ARG A 325 -17.65 24.31 -0.11
C ARG A 325 -16.54 23.43 0.44
N MET A 326 -16.77 22.14 0.61
CA MET A 326 -15.77 21.16 1.03
C MET A 326 -14.57 21.15 0.07
N CYS A 327 -14.81 21.14 -1.24
CA CYS A 327 -13.72 21.19 -2.22
C CYS A 327 -12.91 22.48 -2.11
N ALA A 328 -13.56 23.63 -1.94
CA ALA A 328 -12.88 24.92 -1.79
C ALA A 328 -12.07 25.02 -0.48
N GLU A 329 -12.63 24.53 0.63
CA GLU A 329 -12.03 24.58 1.96
C GLU A 329 -10.78 23.69 2.07
N TYR A 330 -10.87 22.46 1.54
CA TYR A 330 -9.78 21.47 1.63
C TYR A 330 -8.88 21.44 0.39
N GLY A 331 -9.11 22.33 -0.60
CA GLY A 331 -8.32 22.36 -1.84
C GLY A 331 -8.47 21.09 -2.69
N LEU A 332 -9.63 20.45 -2.67
CA LEU A 332 -9.89 19.18 -3.35
C LEU A 332 -10.25 19.42 -4.82
N LYS A 333 -9.85 18.48 -5.68
CA LYS A 333 -10.32 18.44 -7.07
C LYS A 333 -11.77 17.98 -7.11
N HIS A 334 -12.66 18.83 -7.62
CA HIS A 334 -14.06 18.47 -7.81
C HIS A 334 -14.20 17.26 -8.75
N ARG A 335 -15.01 16.29 -8.32
CA ARG A 335 -15.36 15.09 -9.09
C ARG A 335 -16.85 15.11 -9.40
N ASP A 336 -17.20 14.93 -10.67
CA ASP A 336 -18.59 14.76 -11.09
C ASP A 336 -18.95 13.27 -11.04
N ILE A 337 -20.01 12.93 -10.32
CA ILE A 337 -20.52 11.56 -10.24
C ILE A 337 -21.80 11.46 -11.08
N PRO A 338 -21.74 10.79 -12.25
CA PRO A 338 -22.93 10.58 -13.07
C PRO A 338 -23.97 9.72 -12.35
N ALA A 339 -25.26 9.99 -12.61
CA ALA A 339 -26.40 9.20 -12.11
C ALA A 339 -26.22 7.68 -12.28
N ALA A 340 -25.68 7.26 -13.43
CA ALA A 340 -25.40 5.84 -13.70
C ALA A 340 -24.46 5.17 -12.67
N SER A 341 -23.55 5.93 -12.05
CA SER A 341 -22.65 5.42 -11.02
C SER A 341 -23.37 5.20 -9.69
N TRP A 342 -24.38 6.03 -9.38
CA TRP A 342 -25.25 5.82 -8.23
C TRP A 342 -26.14 4.59 -8.41
N ILE A 343 -26.69 4.40 -9.62
CA ILE A 343 -27.44 3.17 -9.96
C ILE A 343 -26.56 1.93 -9.74
N PHE A 344 -25.31 1.95 -10.21
CA PHE A 344 -24.37 0.85 -10.00
C PHE A 344 -24.05 0.63 -8.51
N THR A 345 -23.76 1.72 -7.79
CA THR A 345 -23.49 1.69 -6.33
C THR A 345 -24.67 1.06 -5.59
N MET A 346 -25.90 1.49 -5.88
CA MET A 346 -27.10 0.90 -5.29
C MET A 346 -27.32 -0.54 -5.73
N GLY A 347 -26.94 -0.93 -6.95
CA GLY A 347 -26.91 -2.34 -7.35
C GLY A 347 -26.02 -3.18 -6.42
N THR A 348 -24.83 -2.68 -6.06
CA THR A 348 -23.89 -3.38 -5.18
C THR A 348 -24.25 -3.36 -3.69
N THR A 349 -25.00 -2.35 -3.22
CA THR A 349 -25.35 -2.21 -1.80
C THR A 349 -26.78 -2.64 -1.49
N ALA A 350 -27.69 -2.67 -2.47
CA ALA A 350 -29.12 -2.86 -2.25
C ALA A 350 -29.82 -3.86 -3.18
N GLY A 351 -29.12 -4.46 -4.14
CA GLY A 351 -29.71 -5.51 -4.97
C GLY A 351 -30.23 -6.68 -4.12
N ASP A 352 -31.48 -7.10 -4.35
CA ASP A 352 -32.10 -8.28 -3.70
C ASP A 352 -31.45 -9.62 -4.10
N SER A 353 -30.50 -9.53 -5.03
CA SER A 353 -29.58 -10.56 -5.48
C SER A 353 -28.23 -9.84 -5.52
N VAL A 354 -27.15 -10.32 -4.92
CA VAL A 354 -26.51 -11.58 -5.27
C VAL A 354 -25.51 -11.97 -4.17
N VAL A 355 -25.47 -13.24 -3.79
CA VAL A 355 -24.21 -13.86 -3.36
C VAL A 355 -23.39 -14.07 -4.63
N THR A 356 -22.61 -13.09 -5.07
CA THR A 356 -21.58 -13.32 -6.09
C THR A 356 -20.34 -13.83 -5.36
N THR A 357 -20.31 -15.12 -5.05
CA THR A 357 -19.04 -15.77 -4.75
C THR A 357 -18.58 -16.42 -6.04
N VAL A 358 -17.43 -16.03 -6.59
CA VAL A 358 -16.82 -16.77 -7.71
C VAL A 358 -15.88 -17.84 -7.17
N GLN A 359 -15.81 -19.01 -7.82
CA GLN A 359 -14.77 -19.98 -7.52
C GLN A 359 -13.44 -19.43 -8.04
N TRP A 360 -12.53 -19.17 -7.11
CA TRP A 360 -11.22 -18.60 -7.36
C TRP A 360 -10.23 -19.66 -7.88
N ASN A 361 -9.43 -19.30 -8.90
CA ASN A 361 -8.33 -20.12 -9.38
C ASN A 361 -7.03 -19.73 -8.66
N SER A 362 -6.65 -20.52 -7.66
CA SER A 362 -5.55 -20.21 -6.75
C SER A 362 -4.19 -20.08 -7.41
N GLU A 363 -3.97 -20.74 -8.55
CA GLU A 363 -2.70 -20.72 -9.26
C GLU A 363 -2.41 -19.38 -9.93
N ILE A 364 -3.43 -18.68 -10.43
CA ILE A 364 -3.25 -17.44 -11.22
C ILE A 364 -2.92 -16.25 -10.32
N SER A 365 -3.64 -16.10 -9.21
CA SER A 365 -3.47 -14.95 -8.32
C SER A 365 -2.25 -15.08 -7.41
N SER A 366 -1.92 -16.29 -6.93
CA SER A 366 -0.73 -16.50 -6.08
C SER A 366 0.58 -16.32 -6.86
N GLU A 367 0.67 -16.82 -8.10
CA GLU A 367 1.85 -16.63 -8.96
C GLU A 367 1.93 -15.19 -9.49
N ALA A 368 0.80 -14.54 -9.83
CA ALA A 368 0.81 -13.13 -10.21
C ALA A 368 1.21 -12.18 -9.05
N LEU A 369 0.95 -12.59 -7.80
CA LEU A 369 1.46 -11.91 -6.60
C LEU A 369 2.94 -12.27 -6.33
N GLY A 370 3.37 -13.50 -6.60
CA GLY A 370 4.76 -13.96 -6.43
C GLY A 370 5.76 -13.34 -7.41
N VAL A 371 5.39 -13.17 -8.69
CA VAL A 371 6.27 -12.54 -9.71
C VAL A 371 6.57 -11.07 -9.39
N ALA A 372 5.67 -10.39 -8.66
CA ALA A 372 5.89 -9.02 -8.21
C ALA A 372 6.99 -8.89 -7.14
N GLU A 373 7.31 -9.96 -6.40
CA GLU A 373 8.45 -9.99 -5.48
C GLU A 373 9.77 -10.23 -6.22
N ASP A 374 9.76 -11.00 -7.32
CA ASP A 374 10.96 -11.29 -8.13
C ASP A 374 11.40 -10.13 -9.05
N THR A 375 10.49 -9.21 -9.41
CA THR A 375 10.81 -8.15 -10.39
C THR A 375 11.69 -7.02 -9.86
N LEU A 376 11.78 -6.85 -8.54
CA LEU A 376 12.68 -5.87 -7.92
C LEU A 376 14.15 -6.30 -7.99
N ALA A 377 14.44 -7.55 -8.39
CA ALA A 377 15.79 -8.12 -8.45
C ALA A 377 16.53 -7.89 -9.79
N GLU A 378 15.86 -7.50 -10.88
CA GLU A 378 16.48 -7.41 -12.22
C GLU A 378 16.99 -6.01 -12.59
N SER A 379 17.95 -5.51 -11.80
CA SER A 379 18.88 -4.45 -12.22
C SER A 379 20.33 -4.94 -12.17
N GLY A 380 20.60 -6.04 -12.89
CA GLY A 380 21.94 -6.41 -13.35
C GLY A 380 23.09 -6.35 -12.34
N LEU A 381 23.07 -7.23 -11.34
CA LEU A 381 24.28 -7.77 -10.70
C LEU A 381 24.18 -9.31 -10.66
N PRO A 382 25.29 -10.05 -10.76
CA PRO A 382 25.27 -11.45 -11.18
C PRO A 382 24.77 -12.44 -10.11
N GLY A 383 23.71 -13.19 -10.45
CA GLY A 383 23.53 -14.64 -10.27
C GLY A 383 23.73 -15.32 -8.90
N LYS A 384 22.64 -15.34 -8.10
CA LYS A 384 22.00 -16.44 -7.30
C LYS A 384 22.83 -17.35 -6.34
N PRO A 385 22.24 -17.94 -5.26
CA PRO A 385 20.81 -18.05 -4.95
C PRO A 385 20.33 -17.57 -3.55
N LEU A 386 19.01 -17.39 -3.49
CA LEU A 386 18.12 -17.16 -2.35
C LEU A 386 18.30 -18.17 -1.19
N ILE A 387 17.96 -17.74 0.04
CA ILE A 387 17.27 -18.51 1.11
C ILE A 387 16.83 -17.51 2.21
N SER A 388 15.53 -17.46 2.52
CA SER A 388 15.03 -17.22 3.88
C SER A 388 13.78 -18.09 4.02
N GLN A 389 13.76 -19.10 4.89
CA GLN A 389 13.47 -18.93 6.31
C GLN A 389 14.17 -20.00 7.17
N LEU A 390 14.52 -19.62 8.41
CA LEU A 390 14.96 -20.41 9.57
C LEU A 390 15.49 -21.85 9.36
N LEU A 391 16.82 -22.04 9.45
CA LEU A 391 17.45 -22.80 10.53
C LEU A 391 18.88 -22.29 10.79
N ILE A 392 19.26 -22.35 12.07
CA ILE A 392 20.56 -22.12 12.71
C ILE A 392 21.76 -22.36 11.76
N PHE A 393 22.74 -21.44 11.65
CA PHE A 393 24.19 -21.70 11.88
C PHE A 393 25.15 -20.52 11.57
N SER A 394 26.15 -20.39 12.46
CA SER A 394 27.53 -19.93 12.27
C SER A 394 27.81 -18.55 11.67
N PHE A 395 28.21 -17.63 12.56
CA PHE A 395 28.74 -16.30 12.26
C PHE A 395 30.04 -16.37 11.46
N ARG A 396 30.06 -15.75 10.27
CA ARG A 396 31.29 -15.18 9.69
C ARG A 396 31.11 -13.65 9.60
N PRO A 397 31.94 -12.87 10.29
CA PRO A 397 31.99 -11.44 10.05
C PRO A 397 32.65 -11.21 8.70
N SER A 398 31.90 -10.77 7.69
CA SER A 398 32.51 -10.19 6.49
C SER A 398 33.03 -8.81 6.87
N SER A 399 34.34 -8.75 7.06
CA SER A 399 35.11 -7.53 7.18
C SER A 399 35.15 -6.85 5.81
N GLU A 400 34.37 -5.79 5.62
CA GLU A 400 34.68 -4.73 4.66
C GLU A 400 33.90 -3.47 5.04
N HIS A 401 34.50 -2.72 5.96
CA HIS A 401 34.10 -1.36 6.31
C HIS A 401 34.43 -0.43 5.14
N VAL A 402 33.41 0.05 4.44
CA VAL A 402 33.52 1.31 3.69
C VAL A 402 32.94 2.39 4.60
N ASP A 403 33.72 2.79 5.61
CA ASP A 403 33.49 4.07 6.28
C ASP A 403 33.74 5.16 5.23
N ALA A 404 32.70 5.91 4.87
CA ALA A 404 32.88 7.18 4.20
C ALA A 404 33.73 8.06 5.12
N GLN A 405 35.02 8.20 4.79
CA GLN A 405 35.99 8.96 5.57
C GLN A 405 35.48 10.39 5.77
N LYS A 406 35.09 10.71 7.00
CA LYS A 406 34.82 12.08 7.45
C LYS A 406 36.11 12.90 7.25
N PRO A 407 36.11 14.03 6.53
CA PRO A 407 37.30 14.86 6.42
C PRO A 407 37.73 15.33 7.82
N SER A 408 39.01 15.14 8.13
CA SER A 408 39.62 15.20 9.46
C SER A 408 39.79 16.61 10.05
N THR A 409 38.99 17.60 9.62
CA THR A 409 39.16 19.01 10.01
C THR A 409 37.85 19.81 10.09
N MET A 410 36.76 19.26 10.60
CA MET A 410 35.54 20.05 10.87
C MET A 410 35.45 20.44 12.35
N SER A 411 34.99 21.66 12.61
CA SER A 411 34.91 22.29 13.95
C SER A 411 33.54 22.97 14.10
N LEU A 412 33.21 23.58 15.23
CA LEU A 412 31.99 24.38 15.38
C LEU A 412 32.25 25.85 14.99
N CYS A 413 31.27 26.58 14.42
CA CYS A 413 31.35 28.04 14.24
C CYS A 413 31.21 28.77 15.59
N GLN A 414 31.43 30.09 15.64
CA GLN A 414 31.36 30.87 16.88
C GLN A 414 30.02 30.72 17.62
N ASN A 415 28.90 30.76 16.90
CA ASN A 415 27.57 30.61 17.50
C ASN A 415 27.35 29.18 18.02
N CYS A 416 27.64 28.16 17.20
CA CYS A 416 27.49 26.76 17.59
C CYS A 416 28.44 26.34 18.73
N ARG A 417 29.61 26.97 18.89
CA ARG A 417 30.52 26.72 20.04
C ARG A 417 29.94 27.17 21.37
N GLN A 418 29.07 28.18 21.35
CA GLN A 418 28.47 28.72 22.58
C GLN A 418 27.32 27.83 23.08
N LEU A 419 26.70 27.06 22.19
CA LEU A 419 25.58 26.16 22.51
C LEU A 419 25.91 25.23 23.69
N ASP A 420 25.17 25.40 24.78
CA ASP A 420 25.12 24.48 25.91
C ASP A 420 23.70 23.94 26.03
N LEU A 421 23.54 22.61 26.04
CA LEU A 421 22.22 22.00 26.18
C LEU A 421 21.60 22.28 27.56
N ALA A 422 22.41 22.63 28.56
CA ALA A 422 21.91 23.04 29.86
C ALA A 422 21.14 24.36 29.80
N ASP A 423 21.39 25.22 28.81
CA ASP A 423 20.71 26.51 28.66
C ASP A 423 19.28 26.37 28.09
N LEU A 424 18.89 25.16 27.64
CA LEU A 424 17.53 24.86 27.18
C LEU A 424 16.54 24.65 28.33
N VAL A 425 17.03 24.58 29.57
CA VAL A 425 16.22 24.36 30.76
C VAL A 425 16.66 25.35 31.83
N ASP A 426 15.73 26.12 32.37
CA ASP A 426 16.06 27.08 33.44
C ASP A 426 16.06 26.44 34.84
N GLU A 427 16.28 27.26 35.88
CA GLU A 427 16.31 26.81 37.29
C GLU A 427 14.96 26.28 37.79
N GLU A 428 13.86 26.61 37.11
CA GLU A 428 12.50 26.13 37.40
C GLU A 428 12.12 24.89 36.56
N TYR A 429 13.07 24.34 35.80
CA TYR A 429 12.89 23.25 34.86
C TYR A 429 11.98 23.58 33.65
N GLU A 430 11.79 24.85 33.31
CA GLU A 430 11.02 25.24 32.14
C GLU A 430 11.89 25.26 30.88
N VAL A 431 11.31 24.86 29.75
CA VAL A 431 12.03 24.74 28.47
C VAL A 431 12.17 26.10 27.79
N GLN A 432 13.40 26.48 27.48
CA GLN A 432 13.76 27.75 26.86
C GLN A 432 14.15 27.60 25.38
N ASP A 433 13.98 28.70 24.63
CA ASP A 433 14.40 28.82 23.23
C ASP A 433 15.81 29.41 23.14
N ILE A 434 16.68 28.75 22.37
CA ILE A 434 18.00 29.27 22.04
C ILE A 434 18.01 29.70 20.58
N ILE A 435 18.38 30.95 20.33
CA ILE A 435 18.62 31.48 18.98
C ILE A 435 20.03 31.05 18.56
N LEU A 436 20.13 30.16 17.57
CA LEU A 436 21.41 29.64 17.08
C LEU A 436 22.02 30.53 15.99
N HIS A 437 21.20 30.97 15.05
CA HIS A 437 21.60 31.76 13.89
C HIS A 437 20.48 32.74 13.57
N SER A 438 20.83 33.88 12.97
CA SER A 438 19.85 34.92 12.59
C SER A 438 18.97 34.49 11.41
N SER A 439 19.41 33.52 10.59
CA SER A 439 18.64 32.99 9.47
C SER A 439 19.16 31.62 8.99
N ILE A 440 18.37 30.93 8.16
CA ILE A 440 18.83 29.69 7.51
C ILE A 440 19.97 29.97 6.52
N ALA A 441 19.96 31.11 5.82
CA ALA A 441 21.11 31.52 5.00
C ALA A 441 22.40 31.73 5.83
N ASP A 442 22.29 32.10 7.12
CA ASP A 442 23.45 32.17 8.01
C ASP A 442 23.99 30.77 8.36
N ILE A 443 23.11 29.77 8.49
CA ILE A 443 23.53 28.36 8.58
C ILE A 443 24.20 27.90 7.28
N GLU A 444 23.60 28.20 6.13
CA GLU A 444 24.11 27.84 4.80
C GLU A 444 25.53 28.38 4.58
N ARG A 445 25.81 29.63 4.97
CA ARG A 445 27.16 30.23 4.89
C ARG A 445 28.21 29.49 5.74
N ASN A 446 27.80 28.74 6.75
CA ASN A 446 28.69 28.06 7.69
C ASN A 446 28.80 26.54 7.47
N VAL A 447 28.05 25.93 6.53
CA VAL A 447 28.03 24.45 6.35
C VAL A 447 29.38 23.84 5.99
N SER A 448 30.27 24.60 5.35
CA SER A 448 31.60 24.12 4.96
C SER A 448 32.62 24.13 6.11
N ALA A 449 32.32 24.84 7.20
CA ALA A 449 33.23 25.04 8.34
C ALA A 449 32.65 24.58 9.69
N CYS A 450 31.35 24.30 9.75
CA CYS A 450 30.62 23.94 10.98
C CYS A 450 29.85 22.63 10.85
N ASP A 451 30.24 21.61 11.61
CA ASP A 451 29.56 20.29 11.65
C ASP A 451 28.07 20.43 12.02
N LEU A 452 27.76 21.31 12.98
CA LEU A 452 26.40 21.50 13.47
C LEU A 452 25.52 22.23 12.43
N CYS A 453 26.09 23.24 11.75
CA CYS A 453 25.39 23.92 10.66
C CYS A 453 25.14 22.98 9.49
N GLN A 454 26.12 22.14 9.14
CA GLN A 454 25.96 21.13 8.09
C GLN A 454 24.83 20.16 8.45
N LEU A 455 24.83 19.63 9.69
CA LEU A 455 23.80 18.72 10.16
C LEU A 455 22.39 19.34 10.07
N PHE A 456 22.21 20.57 10.55
CA PHE A 456 20.93 21.26 10.54
C PHE A 456 20.47 21.61 9.13
N HIS A 457 21.36 22.18 8.31
CA HIS A 457 21.04 22.53 6.93
C HIS A 457 20.61 21.30 6.13
N THR A 458 21.43 20.24 6.11
CA THR A 458 21.10 19.00 5.38
C THR A 458 19.78 18.41 5.83
N SER A 459 19.51 18.38 7.14
CA SER A 459 18.25 17.82 7.66
C SER A 459 17.02 18.65 7.25
N ILE A 460 17.11 19.98 7.35
CA ILE A 460 16.00 20.89 7.01
C ILE A 460 15.73 20.87 5.50
N THR A 461 16.78 20.97 4.68
CA THR A 461 16.65 20.93 3.21
C THR A 461 16.08 19.60 2.73
N GLU A 462 16.54 18.47 3.29
CA GLU A 462 16.04 17.15 2.91
C GLU A 462 14.57 16.98 3.30
N LYS A 463 14.18 17.43 4.49
CA LYS A 463 12.78 17.40 4.91
C LYS A 463 11.88 18.22 3.99
N LEU A 464 12.27 19.46 3.67
CA LEU A 464 11.50 20.33 2.77
C LEU A 464 11.39 19.74 1.36
N ARG A 465 12.45 19.07 0.87
CA ARG A 465 12.46 18.34 -0.41
C ARG A 465 11.46 17.18 -0.41
N VAL A 466 11.47 16.35 0.64
CA VAL A 466 10.56 15.20 0.77
C VAL A 466 9.11 15.64 0.89
N GLU A 467 8.84 16.72 1.62
CA GLU A 467 7.48 17.24 1.80
C GLU A 467 6.98 18.10 0.63
N GLY A 468 7.80 18.30 -0.42
CA GLY A 468 7.42 19.06 -1.62
C GLY A 468 7.13 20.54 -1.34
N VAL A 469 7.74 21.13 -0.30
CA VAL A 469 7.48 22.51 0.12
C VAL A 469 8.27 23.48 -0.76
N SER A 470 7.56 24.31 -1.53
CA SER A 470 8.16 25.45 -2.23
C SER A 470 8.52 26.55 -1.22
N VAL A 471 9.80 26.82 -1.06
CA VAL A 471 10.30 27.80 -0.10
C VAL A 471 10.41 29.17 -0.75
N ASP A 472 9.88 30.20 -0.09
CA ASP A 472 10.08 31.59 -0.52
C ASP A 472 11.56 31.96 -0.37
N GLN A 473 12.20 32.30 -1.50
CA GLN A 473 13.62 32.66 -1.52
C GLN A 473 13.89 33.92 -0.70
N GLU A 474 12.95 34.86 -0.61
CA GLU A 474 13.14 36.07 0.21
C GLU A 474 13.18 35.72 1.70
N ALA A 475 12.34 34.78 2.16
CA ALA A 475 12.33 34.31 3.54
C ALA A 475 13.58 33.48 3.91
N TRP A 476 14.27 32.88 2.93
CA TRP A 476 15.50 32.10 3.16
C TRP A 476 16.68 32.97 3.60
N TYR A 477 16.78 34.16 3.02
CA TYR A 477 17.85 35.12 3.27
C TYR A 477 17.48 36.20 4.30
N ASP A 478 16.23 36.20 4.80
CA ASP A 478 15.76 37.16 5.80
C ASP A 478 16.50 37.00 7.13
N THR A 479 17.25 38.03 7.51
CA THR A 479 18.03 38.07 8.76
C THR A 479 17.18 38.30 10.01
N ASP A 480 15.90 38.65 9.86
CA ASP A 480 14.93 38.77 10.95
C ASP A 480 14.16 37.46 11.21
N SER A 481 14.60 36.35 10.62
CA SER A 481 14.01 35.01 10.78
C SER A 481 14.96 34.03 11.49
N PRO A 482 15.10 34.11 12.82
CA PRO A 482 16.09 33.32 13.55
C PRO A 482 15.81 31.82 13.46
N VAL A 483 16.90 31.05 13.43
CA VAL A 483 16.86 29.60 13.63
C VAL A 483 16.87 29.31 15.12
N ILE A 484 15.76 28.75 15.59
CA ILE A 484 15.48 28.53 17.01
C ILE A 484 15.64 27.05 17.33
N LEU A 485 16.41 26.78 18.39
CA LEU A 485 16.51 25.48 19.04
C LEU A 485 15.62 25.47 20.28
N ARG A 486 14.68 24.52 20.34
CA ARG A 486 13.81 24.31 21.50
C ARG A 486 14.01 22.91 22.05
N GLY A 487 14.23 22.80 23.36
CA GLY A 487 14.30 21.51 24.05
C GLY A 487 12.93 20.84 24.13
N THR A 488 12.88 19.57 24.49
CA THR A 488 11.62 18.96 24.92
C THR A 488 11.91 17.95 26.01
N GLN A 489 11.10 18.02 27.07
CA GLN A 489 11.28 17.24 28.29
C GLN A 489 10.30 16.09 28.38
N TYR A 490 10.82 14.95 28.79
CA TYR A 490 10.05 13.73 28.93
C TYR A 490 9.29 13.76 30.25
N LYS A 491 8.00 13.38 30.20
CA LYS A 491 7.12 13.29 31.37
C LYS A 491 6.72 11.83 31.55
N ASP A 492 6.98 11.27 32.73
CA ASP A 492 6.58 9.92 33.12
C ASP A 492 5.07 9.87 33.49
N GLU A 493 4.49 8.68 33.68
CA GLU A 493 3.08 8.42 34.04
C GLU A 493 2.60 9.14 35.31
N LYS A 494 3.53 9.64 36.13
CA LYS A 494 3.27 10.47 37.32
C LYS A 494 3.46 11.97 37.10
N TYR A 495 3.60 12.43 35.86
CA TYR A 495 3.86 13.81 35.42
C TYR A 495 5.18 14.44 35.90
N GLU A 496 6.11 13.66 36.42
CA GLU A 496 7.45 14.15 36.79
C GLU A 496 8.34 14.31 35.54
N SER A 497 8.89 15.50 35.35
CA SER A 497 9.87 15.78 34.29
C SER A 497 11.19 15.10 34.63
N ARG A 498 11.69 14.21 33.76
CA ARG A 498 12.93 13.45 34.00
C ARG A 498 14.12 13.89 33.16
N GLY A 499 13.98 14.98 32.39
CA GLY A 499 15.06 15.54 31.58
C GLY A 499 14.68 15.72 30.11
N LEU A 500 15.62 16.26 29.33
CA LEU A 500 15.46 16.45 27.90
C LEU A 500 15.51 15.08 27.19
N PHE A 501 14.75 14.88 26.11
CA PHE A 501 14.90 13.69 25.23
C PHE A 501 15.12 13.97 23.73
N TRP A 502 14.84 15.17 23.25
CA TRP A 502 15.07 15.63 21.88
C TRP A 502 15.03 17.16 21.80
N VAL A 503 15.50 17.71 20.68
CA VAL A 503 15.44 19.14 20.37
C VAL A 503 14.78 19.35 19.02
N LYS A 504 13.96 20.39 18.92
CA LYS A 504 13.36 20.87 17.68
C LYS A 504 14.15 22.08 17.19
N VAL A 505 14.70 22.00 15.98
CA VAL A 505 15.27 23.15 15.27
C VAL A 505 14.23 23.65 14.28
N ARG A 506 13.87 24.93 14.32
CA ARG A 506 12.84 25.52 13.46
C ARG A 506 13.20 26.91 12.96
N CYS A 507 12.60 27.31 11.84
CA CYS A 507 12.65 28.67 11.31
C CYS A 507 11.22 29.13 10.96
N ASP A 508 10.61 29.95 11.82
CA ASP A 508 9.16 30.18 11.81
C ASP A 508 8.62 30.87 10.54
N ARG A 509 9.45 31.66 9.82
CA ARG A 509 9.02 32.34 8.58
C ARG A 509 9.09 31.45 7.32
N LEU A 510 9.85 30.36 7.33
CA LEU A 510 10.05 29.53 6.13
C LEU A 510 8.92 28.54 5.84
N SER A 511 8.03 28.35 6.81
CA SER A 511 6.80 27.54 6.79
C SER A 511 6.65 26.90 8.18
N PRO A 512 5.43 26.66 8.70
CA PRO A 512 5.22 25.85 9.90
C PRO A 512 5.80 24.43 9.81
N ARG A 513 6.18 23.98 8.61
CA ARG A 513 6.82 22.68 8.35
C ARG A 513 8.36 22.71 8.31
N ALA A 514 8.97 23.90 8.31
CA ALA A 514 10.43 24.10 8.28
C ALA A 514 11.08 23.85 9.66
N TYR A 515 11.03 22.61 10.12
CA TYR A 515 11.64 22.18 11.37
C TYR A 515 12.15 20.74 11.31
N CYS A 516 13.21 20.42 12.06
CA CYS A 516 13.72 19.06 12.21
C CYS A 516 13.87 18.71 13.70
N TYR A 517 13.74 17.42 14.00
CA TYR A 517 13.98 16.90 15.33
C TYR A 517 15.32 16.19 15.40
N PHE A 518 16.02 16.38 16.52
CA PHE A 518 17.29 15.76 16.80
C PHE A 518 17.25 15.11 18.18
N SER A 519 17.82 13.91 18.27
CA SER A 519 17.98 13.20 19.54
C SER A 519 19.42 13.37 20.02
N PHE A 520 19.63 13.18 21.31
CA PHE A 520 20.96 13.23 21.89
C PHE A 520 21.26 12.01 22.76
N TYR A 521 22.54 11.72 22.93
CA TYR A 521 23.00 10.61 23.76
C TYR A 521 24.39 10.90 24.34
N PRO A 522 24.70 10.42 25.56
CA PRO A 522 26.03 10.51 26.13
C PRO A 522 26.98 9.52 25.43
N LYS A 523 28.29 9.84 25.45
CA LYS A 523 29.33 8.98 24.84
C LYS A 523 29.36 7.57 25.44
N ASP A 524 29.26 7.50 26.77
CA ASP A 524 29.38 6.27 27.54
C ASP A 524 28.06 5.97 28.26
N GLU A 525 27.51 4.77 28.04
CA GLU A 525 26.26 4.28 28.64
C GLU A 525 26.30 4.23 30.17
N THR A 526 27.51 4.19 30.76
CA THR A 526 27.73 4.18 32.22
C THR A 526 27.60 5.55 32.86
N THR A 527 27.64 6.63 32.07
CA THR A 527 27.44 8.00 32.55
C THR A 527 25.95 8.21 32.71
N ARG A 528 25.40 7.78 33.86
CA ARG A 528 23.99 7.96 34.22
C ARG A 528 23.64 9.45 34.24
N LEU A 529 23.22 9.97 33.09
CA LEU A 529 22.53 11.25 32.93
C LEU A 529 21.02 11.03 32.85
N GLU A 530 20.51 9.97 33.49
CA GLU A 530 19.11 9.58 33.51
C GLU A 530 18.18 10.73 33.95
N ASP A 531 18.69 11.68 34.75
CA ASP A 531 17.96 12.86 35.24
C ASP A 531 17.97 14.06 34.28
N SER A 532 18.75 14.04 33.20
CA SER A 532 18.98 15.22 32.35
C SER A 532 18.85 14.94 30.86
N ILE A 533 19.25 13.76 30.40
CA ILE A 533 19.28 13.34 29.00
C ILE A 533 18.78 11.91 28.87
N LEU A 534 17.69 11.74 28.13
CA LEU A 534 17.11 10.45 27.80
C LEU A 534 17.47 10.09 26.35
N GLY A 535 18.51 9.27 26.20
CA GLY A 535 18.91 8.74 24.90
C GLY A 535 20.12 7.80 24.99
N ARG A 536 20.15 6.79 24.12
CA ARG A 536 21.20 5.77 24.07
C ARG A 536 21.94 5.81 22.73
N PRO A 537 23.25 5.46 22.73
CA PRO A 537 23.98 5.28 21.49
C PRO A 537 23.35 4.14 20.68
N ILE A 538 23.08 4.41 19.40
CA ILE A 538 22.68 3.35 18.47
C ILE A 538 23.95 2.65 18.04
N LYS A 539 24.02 1.35 18.33
CA LYS A 539 25.18 0.53 18.00
C LYS A 539 24.99 -0.04 16.58
N PRO A 540 26.04 -0.62 15.98
CA PRO A 540 25.85 -1.43 14.79
C PRO A 540 25.02 -2.69 15.12
N PRO A 541 24.17 -3.17 14.20
CA PRO A 541 23.37 -4.37 14.37
C PRO A 541 24.09 -5.59 14.97
N ALA A 542 25.34 -5.83 14.58
CA ALA A 542 26.15 -6.95 15.07
C ALA A 542 26.48 -6.89 16.59
N LYS A 543 26.30 -5.73 17.24
CA LYS A 543 26.59 -5.50 18.67
C LYS A 543 25.31 -5.39 19.52
N GLN A 544 24.13 -5.63 18.95
CA GLN A 544 22.85 -5.38 19.62
C GLN A 544 22.18 -6.64 20.18
N LEU A 545 22.75 -7.82 19.98
CA LEU A 545 22.15 -9.07 20.46
C LEU A 545 21.98 -9.09 21.99
N SER A 546 22.85 -8.40 22.74
CA SER A 546 22.68 -8.24 24.19
C SER A 546 21.42 -7.45 24.53
N LEU A 547 21.15 -6.35 23.82
CA LEU A 547 19.96 -5.52 24.02
C LEU A 547 18.68 -6.31 23.75
N VAL A 548 18.65 -7.07 22.64
CA VAL A 548 17.49 -7.92 22.32
C VAL A 548 17.28 -8.99 23.39
N LYS A 549 18.36 -9.60 23.90
CA LYS A 549 18.26 -10.56 25.02
C LYS A 549 17.71 -9.92 26.28
N ASP A 550 18.12 -8.70 26.59
CA ASP A 550 17.63 -7.99 27.77
C ASP A 550 16.14 -7.63 27.61
N TRP A 551 15.69 -7.21 26.42
CA TRP A 551 14.25 -7.01 26.14
C TRP A 551 13.42 -8.29 26.23
N VAL A 552 13.95 -9.42 25.74
CA VAL A 552 13.28 -10.72 25.87
C VAL A 552 13.14 -11.10 27.34
N ARG A 553 14.21 -11.02 28.14
CA ARG A 553 14.15 -11.33 29.58
C ARG A 553 13.18 -10.42 30.31
N GLU A 554 13.25 -9.11 30.07
CA GLU A 554 12.34 -8.15 30.69
C GLU A 554 10.87 -8.51 30.40
N CYS A 555 10.58 -8.90 29.16
CA CYS A 555 9.26 -9.34 28.75
C CYS A 555 8.84 -10.68 29.37
N GLU A 556 9.75 -11.65 29.47
CA GLU A 556 9.49 -12.93 30.13
C GLU A 556 9.23 -12.77 31.64
N ASP A 557 10.00 -11.91 32.30
CA ASP A 557 9.92 -11.71 33.75
C ASP A 557 8.71 -10.85 34.17
N HIS A 558 8.28 -9.91 33.32
CA HIS A 558 7.29 -8.88 33.71
C HIS A 558 5.97 -8.87 32.89
N HIS A 559 5.90 -9.42 31.68
CA HIS A 559 4.71 -9.35 30.82
C HIS A 559 3.94 -10.67 30.75
N GLN A 560 2.86 -10.79 31.53
CA GLN A 560 2.07 -12.03 31.66
C GLN A 560 1.32 -12.41 30.36
N ASN A 561 0.84 -11.44 29.58
CA ASN A 561 0.12 -11.66 28.32
C ASN A 561 1.05 -12.11 27.18
N CYS A 562 2.37 -12.01 27.38
CA CYS A 562 3.39 -12.42 26.42
C CYS A 562 3.84 -13.88 26.62
N HIS A 563 3.33 -14.59 27.64
CA HIS A 563 3.67 -15.98 27.90
C HIS A 563 2.90 -16.89 26.93
N SER A 564 3.61 -17.50 25.98
CA SER A 564 3.04 -18.49 25.06
C SER A 564 3.16 -19.89 25.64
N ALA A 565 2.20 -20.77 25.33
CA ALA A 565 2.32 -22.19 25.66
C ALA A 565 3.58 -22.78 24.98
N PRO A 566 4.30 -23.70 25.64
CA PRO A 566 5.49 -24.31 25.05
C PRO A 566 5.11 -25.08 23.79
N ALA A 567 5.51 -24.56 22.63
CA ALA A 567 5.38 -25.23 21.35
C ALA A 567 6.63 -26.06 21.05
N THR A 568 6.45 -27.20 20.41
CA THR A 568 7.56 -27.97 19.87
C THR A 568 8.25 -27.15 18.79
N LEU A 569 9.58 -26.98 18.89
CA LEU A 569 10.37 -26.35 17.83
C LEU A 569 10.07 -27.06 16.49
N PRO A 570 9.99 -26.32 15.38
CA PRO A 570 9.89 -26.91 14.06
C PRO A 570 11.01 -27.96 13.89
N THR A 571 10.65 -29.19 13.55
CA THR A 571 11.61 -30.30 13.42
C THR A 571 12.38 -30.28 12.10
N ARG A 572 12.06 -29.33 11.21
CA ARG A 572 12.67 -29.12 9.90
C ARG A 572 12.60 -27.64 9.49
N VAL A 573 13.49 -27.22 8.58
CA VAL A 573 13.30 -25.98 7.80
C VAL A 573 12.10 -26.19 6.89
N VAL A 574 11.22 -25.19 6.80
CA VAL A 574 10.27 -25.11 5.70
C VAL A 574 10.93 -24.29 4.60
N ASP A 575 11.25 -24.95 3.48
CA ASP A 575 11.69 -24.27 2.27
C ASP A 575 10.44 -23.79 1.52
N VAL A 576 10.18 -22.49 1.54
CA VAL A 576 8.93 -21.89 1.03
C VAL A 576 8.99 -21.56 -0.47
N GLY A 577 9.88 -22.16 -1.24
CA GLY A 577 9.78 -22.14 -2.70
C GLY A 577 10.79 -21.23 -3.41
N VAL A 578 11.69 -21.83 -4.17
CA VAL A 578 12.09 -21.39 -5.51
C VAL A 578 11.59 -22.39 -6.54
N GLU A 579 11.59 -21.99 -7.81
CA GLU A 579 11.14 -22.79 -8.96
C GLU A 579 11.64 -24.26 -8.91
N GLY A 580 10.71 -25.19 -8.64
CA GLY A 580 11.00 -26.62 -8.43
C GLY A 580 10.57 -27.22 -7.09
N ASP A 581 10.08 -26.42 -6.15
CA ASP A 581 9.68 -26.90 -4.81
C ASP A 581 8.30 -27.60 -4.77
N SER A 582 8.15 -28.46 -3.76
CA SER A 582 6.96 -29.29 -3.57
C SER A 582 5.73 -28.46 -3.21
N LYS A 583 4.79 -28.34 -4.16
CA LYS A 583 3.46 -27.73 -3.96
C LYS A 583 2.75 -28.30 -2.71
N GLU A 584 2.90 -29.59 -2.47
CA GLU A 584 2.34 -30.27 -1.30
C GLU A 584 2.94 -29.75 0.02
N ASP A 585 4.22 -29.39 0.02
CA ASP A 585 4.88 -28.86 1.22
C ASP A 585 4.42 -27.44 1.55
N TRP A 586 4.28 -26.59 0.54
CA TRP A 586 3.74 -25.24 0.70
C TRP A 586 2.29 -25.26 1.19
N GLU A 587 1.43 -26.12 0.62
CA GLU A 587 0.04 -26.28 1.06
C GLU A 587 -0.04 -26.74 2.53
N LEU A 588 0.86 -27.63 2.96
CA LEU A 588 0.91 -28.14 4.33
C LEU A 588 1.46 -27.13 5.35
N GLU A 589 2.40 -26.28 4.95
CA GLU A 589 3.09 -25.38 5.87
C GLU A 589 2.49 -23.97 5.90
N SER A 590 1.92 -23.48 4.79
CA SER A 590 1.21 -22.19 4.73
C SER A 590 0.07 -22.11 5.73
N VAL A 591 -0.71 -23.19 5.89
CA VAL A 591 -1.79 -23.28 6.89
C VAL A 591 -1.30 -23.26 8.34
N LYS A 592 -0.01 -23.56 8.58
CA LYS A 592 0.60 -23.55 9.91
C LYS A 592 1.21 -22.19 10.27
N MET A 593 1.39 -21.28 9.32
CA MET A 593 2.09 -20.00 9.52
C MET A 593 1.52 -19.18 10.68
N GLY A 594 0.20 -19.10 10.78
CA GLY A 594 -0.43 -18.39 11.90
C GLY A 594 -0.05 -18.99 13.26
N THR A 595 -0.03 -20.32 13.37
CA THR A 595 0.37 -21.03 14.60
C THR A 595 1.86 -20.88 14.88
N ILE A 596 2.70 -20.86 13.85
CA ILE A 596 4.15 -20.67 13.96
C ILE A 596 4.46 -19.30 14.56
N TYR A 597 3.87 -18.23 14.03
CA TYR A 597 4.07 -16.88 14.57
C TYR A 597 3.45 -16.72 15.96
N ALA A 598 2.23 -17.23 16.19
CA ALA A 598 1.57 -17.18 17.50
C ALA A 598 2.35 -17.93 18.60
N SER A 599 3.06 -19.00 18.24
CA SER A 599 3.84 -19.82 19.15
C SER A 599 5.33 -19.49 19.18
N SER A 600 5.76 -18.49 18.41
CA SER A 600 7.15 -18.06 18.36
C SER A 600 7.59 -17.49 19.72
N CYS A 601 8.84 -17.79 20.11
CA CYS A 601 9.46 -17.15 21.27
C CYS A 601 9.76 -15.67 20.97
N LEU A 602 10.32 -15.42 19.79
CA LEU A 602 10.67 -14.12 19.27
C LEU A 602 10.60 -14.16 17.74
N THR A 603 9.89 -13.21 17.14
CA THR A 603 9.93 -12.97 15.70
C THR A 603 10.96 -11.89 15.37
N ILE A 604 11.82 -12.15 14.39
CA ILE A 604 12.83 -11.22 13.93
C ILE A 604 12.40 -10.70 12.56
N ALA A 605 12.16 -9.40 12.48
CA ALA A 605 11.71 -8.72 11.27
C ALA A 605 12.87 -7.90 10.67
N ALA A 606 13.27 -8.23 9.45
CA ALA A 606 14.24 -7.46 8.67
C ALA A 606 13.55 -6.24 8.00
N SER A 607 13.00 -5.33 8.81
CA SER A 607 12.08 -4.27 8.34
C SER A 607 12.66 -3.33 7.28
N ALA A 608 13.98 -3.12 7.29
CA ALA A 608 14.69 -2.28 6.32
C ALA A 608 15.17 -3.02 5.07
N SER A 609 15.04 -4.34 5.01
CA SER A 609 15.50 -5.13 3.87
C SER A 609 14.40 -5.27 2.83
N ALA A 610 14.79 -5.11 1.56
CA ALA A 610 13.87 -5.26 0.44
C ALA A 610 13.46 -6.72 0.21
N ASP A 611 14.36 -7.64 0.51
CA ASP A 611 14.19 -9.07 0.31
C ASP A 611 15.02 -9.88 1.31
N SER A 612 15.02 -11.20 1.14
CA SER A 612 15.74 -12.17 1.96
C SER A 612 17.27 -12.02 1.93
N THR A 613 17.84 -11.31 0.96
CA THR A 613 19.28 -11.14 0.78
C THR A 613 19.86 -9.98 1.59
N GLY A 614 19.04 -8.98 1.92
CA GLY A 614 19.46 -7.80 2.70
C GLY A 614 19.72 -8.10 4.19
N GLY A 615 19.02 -9.11 4.73
CA GLY A 615 19.20 -9.57 6.11
C GLY A 615 18.88 -8.51 7.18
N CYS A 616 19.31 -8.74 8.42
CA CYS A 616 19.02 -7.83 9.55
C CYS A 616 20.15 -6.80 9.80
N PHE A 617 21.32 -6.97 9.21
CA PHE A 617 22.54 -6.25 9.59
C PHE A 617 22.95 -5.19 8.57
N LEU A 618 21.97 -4.53 7.94
CA LEU A 618 22.24 -3.44 6.99
C LEU A 618 23.09 -2.33 7.65
N PRO A 619 24.06 -1.75 6.93
CA PRO A 619 24.85 -0.64 7.44
C PRO A 619 23.93 0.53 7.80
N ARG A 620 24.01 0.99 9.04
CA ARG A 620 23.30 2.19 9.50
C ARG A 620 24.25 3.38 9.44
N SER A 621 23.76 4.53 8.99
CA SER A 621 24.56 5.77 9.01
C SER A 621 24.69 6.28 10.45
N THR A 622 25.65 5.74 11.20
CA THR A 622 25.95 6.17 12.58
C THR A 622 26.87 7.39 12.63
N SER A 623 27.37 7.87 11.49
CA SER A 623 28.41 8.93 11.38
C SER A 623 27.88 10.36 11.52
N ASN A 624 26.57 10.56 11.40
CA ASN A 624 25.91 11.87 11.43
C ASN A 624 25.64 12.34 12.85
N HIS A 625 26.67 12.31 13.71
CA HIS A 625 26.62 12.88 15.04
C HIS A 625 27.62 14.01 15.21
N VAL A 626 27.24 15.01 16.01
CA VAL A 626 28.05 16.18 16.33
C VAL A 626 28.14 16.29 17.85
N GLN A 627 29.35 16.49 18.37
CA GLN A 627 29.56 16.67 19.80
C GLN A 627 29.21 18.10 20.21
N VAL A 628 28.35 18.22 21.21
CA VAL A 628 27.96 19.47 21.89
C VAL A 628 28.22 19.34 23.39
N LYS A 629 28.26 20.46 24.11
CA LYS A 629 28.44 20.47 25.57
C LYS A 629 27.09 20.48 26.29
N CYS A 630 27.04 19.82 27.44
CA CYS A 630 25.96 19.94 28.41
C CYS A 630 26.59 20.14 29.79
N THR A 631 26.40 21.32 30.39
CA THR A 631 26.97 21.66 31.69
C THR A 631 26.00 21.35 32.81
N ARG A 632 26.31 20.31 33.61
CA ARG A 632 25.56 19.99 34.81
C ARG A 632 26.02 20.90 35.95
N LYS A 633 25.09 21.68 36.52
CA LYS A 633 25.31 22.44 37.75
C LYS A 633 24.90 21.57 38.93
N THR A 634 25.84 21.20 39.80
CA THR A 634 25.55 20.60 41.11
C THR A 634 25.89 21.61 42.20
N ASN A 635 25.30 21.45 43.40
CA ASN A 635 25.37 22.46 44.47
C ASN A 635 26.81 22.92 44.85
N ASP A 636 27.85 22.15 44.52
CA ASP A 636 29.25 22.51 44.81
C ASP A 636 30.21 22.48 43.59
N GLU A 637 29.81 21.95 42.42
CA GLU A 637 30.68 21.87 41.22
C GLU A 637 29.90 21.94 39.89
N SER A 638 30.47 22.61 38.88
CA SER A 638 29.97 22.64 37.50
C SER A 638 30.78 21.68 36.63
N VAL A 639 30.14 20.63 36.10
CA VAL A 639 30.80 19.61 35.27
C VAL A 639 30.24 19.67 33.86
N SER A 640 31.10 19.92 32.87
CA SER A 640 30.71 19.90 31.45
C SER A 640 30.93 18.51 30.87
N ILE A 641 29.89 17.94 30.28
CA ILE A 641 29.88 16.57 29.76
C ILE A 641 29.67 16.60 28.24
N PRO A 642 30.43 15.82 27.46
CA PRO A 642 30.22 15.71 26.03
C PRO A 642 28.94 14.94 25.73
N VAL A 643 28.06 15.55 24.93
CA VAL A 643 26.81 14.96 24.45
C VAL A 643 26.84 14.94 22.93
N PHE A 644 26.34 13.87 22.33
CA PHE A 644 26.26 13.74 20.88
C PHE A 644 24.85 14.04 20.40
N LEU A 645 24.73 14.93 19.41
CA LEU A 645 23.49 15.25 18.73
C LEU A 645 23.42 14.50 17.40
N ARG A 646 22.27 13.89 17.08
CA ARG A 646 22.00 13.19 15.81
C ARG A 646 20.57 13.48 15.30
N PRO A 647 20.25 13.27 14.02
CA PRO A 647 18.86 13.28 13.55
C PRO A 647 18.00 12.32 14.37
N ARG A 648 16.73 12.66 14.61
CA ARG A 648 15.80 11.81 15.36
C ARG A 648 15.66 10.45 14.64
N PRO A 649 15.98 9.33 15.30
CA PRO A 649 15.70 8.00 14.77
C PRO A 649 14.18 7.79 14.58
N ARG A 650 13.79 7.04 13.57
CA ARG A 650 12.39 6.69 13.30
C ARG A 650 11.85 5.79 14.40
N ASP A 651 10.60 6.03 14.76
CA ASP A 651 9.85 5.23 15.73
C ASP A 651 8.78 4.37 15.03
N PHE A 652 7.90 3.75 15.81
CA PHE A 652 6.82 2.90 15.30
C PHE A 652 5.85 3.59 14.32
N SER A 653 5.79 4.93 14.28
CA SER A 653 4.93 5.64 13.32
C SER A 653 5.37 5.44 11.87
N HIS A 654 6.66 5.15 11.67
CA HIS A 654 7.26 4.94 10.35
C HIS A 654 7.22 3.49 9.88
N LEU A 655 6.99 2.56 10.81
CA LEU A 655 7.01 1.13 10.52
C LEU A 655 6.03 0.72 9.41
N PRO A 656 4.79 1.26 9.31
CA PRO A 656 3.86 0.95 8.21
C PRO A 656 4.37 1.35 6.82
N GLN A 657 5.32 2.28 6.72
CA GLN A 657 5.93 2.67 5.45
C GLN A 657 7.28 1.98 5.19
N SER A 658 7.72 1.08 6.08
CA SER A 658 8.93 0.29 5.86
C SER A 658 8.71 -0.79 4.79
N ILE A 659 9.80 -1.24 4.17
CA ILE A 659 9.75 -2.13 3.00
C ILE A 659 9.10 -3.47 3.35
N LEU A 660 9.39 -4.02 4.54
CA LEU A 660 8.77 -5.26 4.96
C LEU A 660 7.25 -5.11 5.13
N HIS A 661 6.79 -3.99 5.67
CA HIS A 661 5.37 -3.75 5.95
C HIS A 661 4.54 -3.37 4.72
N SER A 662 5.16 -3.19 3.53
CA SER A 662 4.40 -3.13 2.27
C SER A 662 3.92 -4.51 1.78
N ARG A 663 4.35 -5.59 2.42
CA ARG A 663 3.93 -6.97 2.09
C ARG A 663 2.70 -7.34 2.91
N ALA A 664 1.62 -7.76 2.24
CA ALA A 664 0.33 -8.04 2.86
C ALA A 664 0.43 -9.06 4.02
N TRP A 665 1.22 -10.13 3.84
CA TRP A 665 1.40 -11.20 4.82
C TRP A 665 2.00 -10.74 6.14
N VAL A 666 2.87 -9.72 6.12
CA VAL A 666 3.59 -9.23 7.30
C VAL A 666 2.65 -8.69 8.38
N THR A 667 1.43 -8.28 8.00
CA THR A 667 0.40 -7.89 8.97
C THR A 667 0.03 -9.06 9.89
N GLN A 668 -0.17 -10.26 9.33
CA GLN A 668 -0.46 -11.47 10.10
C GLN A 668 0.73 -11.86 10.98
N GLU A 669 1.95 -11.83 10.42
CA GLU A 669 3.19 -12.18 11.13
C GLU A 669 3.40 -11.28 12.35
N ARG A 670 3.17 -9.98 12.18
CA ARG A 670 3.27 -8.96 13.23
C ARG A 670 2.19 -9.13 14.30
N LEU A 671 0.93 -9.29 13.89
CA LEU A 671 -0.21 -9.35 14.82
C LEU A 671 -0.20 -10.62 15.69
N LEU A 672 0.25 -11.76 15.15
CA LEU A 672 0.23 -13.02 15.87
C LEU A 672 1.43 -13.19 16.80
N SER A 673 2.58 -12.58 16.48
CA SER A 673 3.80 -12.69 17.29
C SER A 673 3.63 -12.12 18.70
N ALA A 674 3.97 -12.91 19.72
CA ALA A 674 3.97 -12.43 21.11
C ALA A 674 5.07 -11.39 21.38
N ARG A 675 6.20 -11.51 20.67
CA ARG A 675 7.37 -10.64 20.72
C ARG A 675 7.94 -10.48 19.32
N MET A 676 8.24 -9.25 18.92
CA MET A 676 8.84 -8.95 17.62
C MET A 676 9.93 -7.90 17.78
N VAL A 677 11.07 -8.15 17.12
CA VAL A 677 12.15 -7.18 16.97
C VAL A 677 12.30 -6.79 15.50
N HIS A 678 12.22 -5.49 15.22
CA HIS A 678 12.39 -4.90 13.92
C HIS A 678 13.80 -4.37 13.76
N TYR A 679 14.52 -4.90 12.78
CA TYR A 679 15.75 -4.33 12.25
C TYR A 679 15.39 -3.30 11.19
N ASP A 680 15.11 -2.08 11.65
CA ASP A 680 14.91 -0.93 10.78
C ASP A 680 16.26 -0.28 10.40
N SER A 681 16.16 0.73 9.54
CA SER A 681 17.26 1.31 8.78
C SER A 681 18.06 2.34 9.58
N ASP A 682 17.54 2.78 10.73
CA ASP A 682 18.25 3.65 11.67
C ASP A 682 18.35 3.09 13.09
N GLN A 683 17.39 2.32 13.58
CA GLN A 683 17.45 1.70 14.91
C GLN A 683 16.71 0.36 15.02
N LEU A 684 16.90 -0.36 16.14
CA LEU A 684 16.00 -1.46 16.51
C LEU A 684 14.72 -0.94 17.15
N LEU A 685 13.61 -1.58 16.81
CA LEU A 685 12.34 -1.39 17.47
C LEU A 685 11.86 -2.73 18.02
N TRP A 686 11.43 -2.76 19.27
CA TRP A 686 10.90 -3.93 19.95
C TRP A 686 9.45 -3.72 20.29
N GLU A 687 8.59 -4.66 19.91
CA GLU A 687 7.22 -4.69 20.39
C GLU A 687 6.84 -6.07 20.94
N CYS A 688 6.09 -6.06 22.02
CA CYS A 688 5.34 -7.21 22.51
C CYS A 688 3.90 -6.78 22.78
N ARG A 689 3.08 -7.69 23.32
CA ARG A 689 1.66 -7.41 23.61
C ARG A 689 1.44 -6.35 24.68
N GLU A 690 2.46 -6.02 25.46
CA GLU A 690 2.34 -5.10 26.61
C GLU A 690 3.25 -3.87 26.51
N SER A 691 4.26 -3.89 25.65
CA SER A 691 5.26 -2.82 25.61
C SER A 691 5.84 -2.60 24.23
N ARG A 692 6.30 -1.38 24.01
CA ARG A 692 7.10 -0.97 22.86
C ARG A 692 8.34 -0.24 23.34
N LEU A 693 9.49 -0.63 22.79
CA LEU A 693 10.79 -0.09 23.15
C LEU A 693 11.56 0.23 21.88
N ALA A 694 12.33 1.31 21.90
CA ALA A 694 13.27 1.65 20.84
C ALA A 694 14.71 1.51 21.35
N GLU A 695 15.65 1.24 20.44
CA GLU A 695 17.07 1.11 20.77
C GLU A 695 17.64 2.35 21.47
N ASP A 696 17.20 3.53 21.04
CA ASP A 696 17.61 4.80 21.63
C ASP A 696 17.08 5.02 23.06
N GLY A 697 16.22 4.13 23.56
CA GLY A 697 15.68 4.18 24.93
C GLY A 697 14.63 5.27 25.15
N VAL A 698 14.23 6.01 24.11
CA VAL A 698 13.12 6.95 24.20
C VAL A 698 11.83 6.15 24.21
N GLN A 699 10.95 6.39 25.19
CA GLN A 699 9.63 5.77 25.18
C GLN A 699 8.88 6.22 23.92
N THR A 700 8.44 5.23 23.16
CA THR A 700 7.58 5.44 22.00
C THR A 700 6.16 5.59 22.52
N ASP A 701 5.46 6.67 22.16
CA ASP A 701 4.13 7.06 22.71
C ASP A 701 3.28 5.84 23.09
N ALA A 702 3.29 5.56 24.38
CA ALA A 702 2.53 4.49 24.98
C ALA A 702 1.06 4.94 25.00
N PHE A 703 0.16 4.15 24.41
CA PHE A 703 -1.29 4.15 24.66
C PHE A 703 -2.26 5.11 23.95
N ALA A 704 -1.90 5.90 22.92
CA ALA A 704 -2.92 6.73 22.24
C ALA A 704 -3.57 6.08 21.00
N VAL A 705 -2.78 5.53 20.06
CA VAL A 705 -3.34 5.05 18.76
C VAL A 705 -3.67 3.56 18.77
N GLN A 706 -3.10 2.79 19.71
CA GLN A 706 -3.22 1.34 19.72
C GLN A 706 -4.05 0.75 20.86
N LYS A 707 -4.47 1.53 21.86
CA LYS A 707 -5.38 1.00 22.90
C LYS A 707 -6.74 0.63 22.28
N LEU A 708 -7.22 1.39 21.30
CA LEU A 708 -8.36 1.02 20.45
C LEU A 708 -8.13 -0.24 19.59
N VAL A 709 -6.87 -0.57 19.29
CA VAL A 709 -6.51 -1.71 18.44
C VAL A 709 -6.26 -2.97 19.27
N TRP A 710 -5.77 -2.89 20.50
CA TRP A 710 -5.49 -4.08 21.31
C TRP A 710 -6.57 -4.42 22.33
N ASP A 711 -7.31 -3.42 22.86
CA ASP A 711 -8.34 -3.65 23.89
C ASP A 711 -9.68 -4.13 23.26
N GLU A 712 -9.90 -3.89 21.96
CA GLU A 712 -11.08 -4.37 21.22
C GLU A 712 -10.78 -5.51 20.23
N ARG A 713 -9.52 -5.84 19.92
CA ARG A 713 -9.20 -6.95 19.02
C ARG A 713 -9.15 -8.27 19.76
N LEU A 714 -10.14 -9.09 19.42
CA LEU A 714 -10.23 -10.52 19.69
C LEU A 714 -10.46 -10.84 21.17
N HIS A 715 -11.73 -10.74 21.57
CA HIS A 715 -12.35 -11.85 22.30
C HIS A 715 -12.28 -13.14 21.46
N LEU A 716 -11.07 -13.61 21.13
CA LEU A 716 -10.81 -15.02 20.89
C LEU A 716 -11.04 -15.68 22.24
N SER A 717 -12.28 -16.09 22.48
CA SER A 717 -12.65 -17.02 23.52
C SER A 717 -11.86 -18.32 23.31
N SER A 718 -10.66 -18.38 23.89
CA SER A 718 -9.92 -19.57 24.29
C SER A 718 -10.28 -20.87 23.56
N PRO A 719 -9.58 -21.19 22.45
CA PRO A 719 -9.22 -22.58 22.19
C PRO A 719 -7.70 -22.82 22.21
N PHE A 720 -6.89 -21.77 21.98
CA PHE A 720 -5.44 -21.91 21.77
C PHE A 720 -4.63 -22.16 23.04
N ALA A 721 -5.14 -21.75 24.22
CA ALA A 721 -4.44 -21.89 25.49
C ALA A 721 -4.59 -23.28 26.17
N GLN A 722 -5.41 -24.19 25.63
CA GLN A 722 -5.77 -25.44 26.33
C GLN A 722 -5.34 -26.74 25.64
N GLY A 723 -4.50 -26.70 24.59
CA GLY A 723 -3.90 -27.92 24.03
C GLY A 723 -4.91 -28.99 23.59
N ARG A 724 -6.12 -28.59 23.20
CA ARG A 724 -7.20 -29.49 22.77
C ARG A 724 -7.89 -28.97 21.52
N LEU A 725 -7.27 -29.12 20.35
CA LEU A 725 -7.99 -29.25 19.08
C LEU A 725 -7.21 -30.20 18.16
N SER A 726 -7.93 -31.14 17.54
CA SER A 726 -7.42 -32.06 16.53
C SER A 726 -7.07 -31.31 15.24
N THR A 727 -6.12 -31.85 14.50
CA THR A 727 -5.44 -31.32 13.31
C THR A 727 -6.32 -31.08 12.07
N SER A 728 -7.59 -30.71 12.19
CA SER A 728 -8.52 -30.69 11.05
C SER A 728 -9.51 -29.53 10.96
N GLU A 729 -9.48 -28.52 11.84
CA GLU A 729 -10.42 -27.40 11.75
C GLU A 729 -9.76 -26.07 12.12
N PHE A 730 -9.26 -25.35 11.11
CA PHE A 730 -9.07 -23.89 11.16
C PHE A 730 -9.21 -23.31 9.75
N VAL A 731 -10.36 -22.69 9.48
CA VAL A 731 -10.58 -21.71 8.42
C VAL A 731 -10.72 -20.38 9.15
N TRP A 732 -9.95 -19.37 8.74
CA TRP A 732 -10.07 -18.01 9.30
C TRP A 732 -11.35 -17.37 8.76
N ASP A 733 -12.30 -17.16 9.66
CA ASP A 733 -13.43 -16.23 9.54
C ASP A 733 -12.88 -14.85 9.92
N CYS A 734 -12.78 -13.93 8.96
CA CYS A 734 -12.21 -12.59 9.12
C CYS A 734 -13.34 -11.55 9.17
N THR A 735 -14.00 -11.42 10.33
CA THR A 735 -14.88 -10.27 10.64
C THR A 735 -14.11 -8.98 10.82
#